data_AF-A0A9D2E9T4-F1
#
_entry.id   AF-A0A9D2E9T4-F1
#
_cell.length_a   1.000
_cell.length_b   1.000
_cell.length_c   1.000
_cell.angle_alpha   90.00
_cell.angle_beta   90.00
_cell.angle_gamma   90.00
#
_symmetry.space_group_name_H-M   'P 1'
#
loop_
_entity.id
_entity.type
_entity.pdbx_description
1 polymer ?
#
loop_
_entity_poly.entity_id
_entity_poly.type
_entity_poly.pdbx_seq_one_letter_code
_entity_poly.pdbx_strand_id
1 'polypeptide(L)'
;MMNKRMIGLWLLMLAVLTGCTGTWNTASIEEVTSNKKENIKVTHIQFSPDYKHITLDLDLPSDLNNTLLSDTDSVHVVIKETTRGTTGNQNYYDATQPQLTSIRNVVKEETTRQNLKIVALVDLTLPQPIVDEQREALQQIKNVYADDEKIHVSFMYDWQTTKPIPLTNYVLRNYFNAKEGSGKYLFRSIVEKRNEILNPDLFPSTDNLAMLVFSDGEVYGEDDTPSDPDYYQYKAELDKAYPRLVADTLSIYYVNCATNPNGVNIEATGTLQRMCKNYDGLYQEHFNWSQLEADFKRAFQLDYCDYRLTLTNPNRKIYKGNAHTIHIELHGRGDQLMASGKTVYKLGNVYSPIIVNGDKQLLVLIQGFVIMASLWLLIFLMGQFIVPAIRYHLFRSKYVVRYTGKGMSASGHPVADMCYFCKAPFEEGDEIVVKCTHTMHKDCWDENNYHCPEYGRHCKEGAYYYNRHQLFDSHNATPSTRWLLVGCLSAFVAWVAFTSGYNRIFPEGWLDGIVDSLYNLRLGLSISDEQLSDYKEQLNVMPYFGFCIGLCYSLFFSISSEGWKQSTQRVWLILLRTVIGAVGCWMFFAVECVLAIALGITTYSYLIDWIPWTLSSTLILYLLAWRTQSRVDKRGILISCIAGVFSMNIWNFLFMDSVLDYRLLLLFSFEFYSVTLSACISHTAFRSEHFFLGISKGVKPIDIALYKWFRSNPHRVVTLGKSVDCDLQITWDIRNPISPIQAELRMEKGHIKMYALEEGVFVHGKPWPLGKGLKLFHGTSFTIGDTLFTYKEKDLNHF
;
A
#
# COMPACT_ATOMS: atom_id res chain seq x y z
N MET A 1 -20.82 -34.94 6.31
CA MET A 1 -21.61 -33.73 6.59
C MET A 1 -20.91 -32.95 7.69
N MET A 2 -20.20 -31.88 7.34
CA MET A 2 -19.50 -31.04 8.31
C MET A 2 -20.55 -30.19 9.03
N ASN A 3 -20.61 -30.30 10.35
CA ASN A 3 -21.68 -29.76 11.18
C ASN A 3 -21.74 -28.23 11.01
N LYS A 4 -22.90 -27.66 10.64
CA LYS A 4 -23.08 -26.20 10.48
C LYS A 4 -22.65 -25.42 11.73
N ARG A 5 -22.71 -26.08 12.90
CA ARG A 5 -22.19 -25.58 14.17
C ARG A 5 -20.68 -25.43 14.21
N MET A 6 -19.89 -26.30 13.55
CA MET A 6 -18.43 -26.12 13.46
C MET A 6 -18.08 -24.96 12.54
N ILE A 7 -18.77 -24.75 11.41
CA ILE A 7 -18.53 -23.60 10.54
C ILE A 7 -18.86 -22.30 11.27
N GLY A 8 -19.98 -22.29 12.02
CA GLY A 8 -20.31 -21.19 12.93
C GLY A 8 -19.26 -20.99 14.03
N LEU A 9 -18.73 -22.06 14.63
CA LEU A 9 -17.69 -22.00 15.65
C LEU A 9 -16.33 -21.55 15.10
N TRP A 10 -16.00 -21.89 13.84
CA TRP A 10 -14.80 -21.41 13.15
C TRP A 10 -14.95 -19.95 12.72
N LEU A 11 -16.12 -19.52 12.25
CA LEU A 11 -16.42 -18.11 11.97
C LEU A 11 -16.47 -17.27 13.26
N LEU A 12 -16.94 -17.84 14.37
CA LEU A 12 -16.97 -17.20 15.68
C LEU A 12 -15.59 -17.20 16.34
N MET A 13 -14.78 -18.27 16.17
CA MET A 13 -13.36 -18.25 16.54
C MET A 13 -12.56 -17.29 15.67
N LEU A 14 -12.86 -17.16 14.37
CA LEU A 14 -12.30 -16.11 13.52
C LEU A 14 -12.72 -14.73 14.03
N ALA A 15 -13.99 -14.52 14.36
CA ALA A 15 -14.48 -13.26 14.91
C ALA A 15 -13.92 -12.96 16.33
N VAL A 16 -13.52 -13.97 17.09
CA VAL A 16 -12.87 -13.84 18.41
C VAL A 16 -11.34 -13.75 18.29
N LEU A 17 -10.74 -14.27 17.22
CA LEU A 17 -9.32 -14.08 16.87
C LEU A 17 -9.08 -12.75 16.13
N THR A 18 -10.09 -12.22 15.42
CA THR A 18 -10.08 -10.89 14.78
C THR A 18 -10.87 -9.84 15.55
N GLY A 19 -11.45 -10.20 16.71
CA GLY A 19 -12.27 -9.31 17.54
C GLY A 19 -11.85 -9.38 19.00
N CYS A 20 -11.13 -8.31 19.41
CA CYS A 20 -10.80 -7.90 20.78
C CYS A 20 -9.76 -8.80 21.50
N THR A 21 -8.54 -8.35 21.80
CA THR A 21 -8.23 -7.17 22.63
C THR A 21 -6.72 -6.88 22.63
N GLY A 22 -6.34 -5.72 22.12
CA GLY A 22 -5.68 -4.70 22.93
C GLY A 22 -6.52 -3.46 22.67
N THR A 23 -7.09 -2.74 23.63
CA THR A 23 -6.35 -1.72 24.38
C THR A 23 -5.11 -1.26 23.61
N TRP A 24 -5.32 -0.80 22.38
CA TRP A 24 -4.51 0.29 21.87
C TRP A 24 -4.64 1.35 22.97
N ASN A 25 -3.54 1.82 23.54
CA ASN A 25 -3.52 3.17 24.08
C ASN A 25 -3.69 4.13 22.89
N THR A 26 -4.82 4.04 22.18
CA THR A 26 -5.42 5.21 21.57
C THR A 26 -5.86 6.02 22.79
N ALA A 27 -4.96 6.87 23.28
CA ALA A 27 -5.45 8.15 23.71
C ALA A 27 -6.23 8.66 22.50
N SER A 28 -7.57 8.56 22.54
CA SER A 28 -8.37 9.54 21.85
C SER A 28 -7.79 10.84 22.34
N ILE A 29 -7.15 11.59 21.45
CA ILE A 29 -6.93 12.99 21.72
C ILE A 29 -8.35 13.53 21.88
N GLU A 30 -8.82 13.58 23.14
CA GLU A 30 -9.89 14.46 23.54
C GLU A 30 -9.54 15.78 22.90
N GLU A 31 -10.32 16.15 21.89
CA GLU A 31 -10.41 17.49 21.33
C GLU A 31 -9.21 18.37 21.66
N VAL A 32 -8.10 18.21 20.93
CA VAL A 32 -7.13 19.31 20.74
C VAL A 32 -7.78 20.49 19.99
N THR A 33 -9.08 20.40 19.70
CA THR A 33 -9.99 21.53 19.51
C THR A 33 -10.37 22.20 20.85
N SER A 34 -9.39 22.53 21.70
CA SER A 34 -9.59 23.62 22.65
C SER A 34 -9.50 24.92 21.85
N ASN A 35 -10.59 25.67 21.72
CA ASN A 35 -10.69 27.02 21.14
C ASN A 35 -9.39 27.83 21.21
N LYS A 36 -8.53 27.76 20.19
CA LYS A 36 -7.30 28.55 20.12
C LYS A 36 -7.10 29.02 18.69
N LYS A 37 -6.68 30.27 18.53
CA LYS A 37 -6.44 30.89 17.23
C LYS A 37 -5.31 30.12 16.53
N GLU A 38 -5.64 29.35 15.50
CA GLU A 38 -4.65 28.76 14.58
C GLU A 38 -3.91 29.91 13.90
N ASN A 39 -2.68 30.12 14.32
CA ASN A 39 -1.91 31.29 13.99
C ASN A 39 -0.58 30.93 13.30
N ILE A 40 -0.14 29.68 13.39
CA ILE A 40 1.07 29.20 12.72
C ILE A 40 0.68 28.64 11.35
N LYS A 41 1.28 29.19 10.29
CA LYS A 41 1.09 28.66 8.93
C LYS A 41 2.35 27.88 8.52
N VAL A 42 2.17 26.60 8.19
CA VAL A 42 3.25 25.80 7.58
C VAL A 42 3.22 26.07 6.08
N THR A 43 4.30 26.65 5.54
CA THR A 43 4.38 27.00 4.12
C THR A 43 4.94 25.87 3.27
N HIS A 44 5.94 25.16 3.77
CA HIS A 44 6.59 24.07 3.05
C HIS A 44 6.99 22.92 3.98
N ILE A 45 6.92 21.70 3.44
CA ILE A 45 7.40 20.48 4.11
C ILE A 45 8.39 19.81 3.17
N GLN A 46 9.60 19.54 3.66
CA GLN A 46 10.61 18.83 2.89
C GLN A 46 11.14 17.63 3.66
N PHE A 47 11.31 16.51 2.95
CA PHE A 47 11.90 15.29 3.50
C PHE A 47 13.31 15.12 2.97
N SER A 48 14.22 14.64 3.83
CA SER A 48 15.52 14.17 3.37
C SER A 48 15.36 12.93 2.46
N PRO A 49 16.33 12.61 1.57
CA PRO A 49 16.23 11.46 0.66
C PRO A 49 16.04 10.11 1.36
N ASP A 50 16.49 9.98 2.61
CA ASP A 50 16.35 8.80 3.47
C ASP A 50 15.11 8.88 4.40
N TYR A 51 14.33 9.96 4.29
CA TYR A 51 13.15 10.28 5.10
C TYR A 51 13.41 10.33 6.61
N LYS A 52 14.69 10.40 7.01
CA LYS A 52 15.11 10.48 8.41
C LYS A 52 14.83 11.85 9.00
N HIS A 53 14.96 12.89 8.21
CA HIS A 53 14.75 14.27 8.63
C HIS A 53 13.56 14.90 7.89
N ILE A 54 12.75 15.63 8.65
CA ILE A 54 11.64 16.44 8.14
C ILE A 54 12.00 17.89 8.40
N THR A 55 11.91 18.73 7.38
CA THR A 55 12.09 20.17 7.49
C THR A 55 10.73 20.83 7.30
N LEU A 56 10.32 21.65 8.26
CA LEU A 56 9.08 22.40 8.22
C LEU A 56 9.40 23.90 8.21
N ASP A 57 8.92 24.58 7.18
CA ASP A 57 9.03 26.02 7.06
C ASP A 57 7.73 26.66 7.57
N LEU A 58 7.88 27.61 8.50
CA LEU A 58 6.80 28.21 9.27
C LEU A 58 6.78 29.72 9.07
N ASP A 59 5.58 30.24 8.83
CA ASP A 59 5.27 31.67 8.94
C ASP A 59 4.45 31.89 10.22
N LEU A 60 4.85 32.90 10.98
CA LEU A 60 4.18 33.29 12.22
C LEU A 60 3.51 34.66 12.04
N PRO A 61 2.43 34.94 12.78
CA PRO A 61 1.88 36.29 12.80
C PRO A 61 2.87 37.24 13.48
N SER A 62 2.90 38.49 13.03
CA SER A 62 3.78 39.57 13.50
C SER A 62 3.86 39.68 15.02
N ASP A 63 2.73 39.51 15.72
CA ASP A 63 2.63 39.66 17.17
C ASP A 63 3.39 38.54 17.92
N LEU A 64 3.44 37.34 17.33
CA LEU A 64 4.11 36.18 17.92
C LEU A 64 5.61 36.16 17.58
N ASN A 65 5.99 36.68 16.41
CA ASN A 65 7.38 36.72 15.94
C ASN A 65 8.27 37.50 16.91
N ASN A 66 7.80 38.66 17.40
CA ASN A 66 8.51 39.50 18.38
C ASN A 66 8.78 38.80 19.73
N THR A 67 7.90 37.86 20.12
CA THR A 67 8.01 37.13 21.39
C THR A 67 9.00 35.97 21.30
N LEU A 68 9.09 35.31 20.13
CA LEU A 68 10.08 34.26 19.86
C LEU A 68 11.49 34.81 19.59
N LEU A 69 11.60 36.00 18.99
CA LEU A 69 12.87 36.67 18.69
C LEU A 69 13.63 37.15 19.94
N SER A 70 12.92 37.40 21.05
CA SER A 70 13.48 38.02 22.24
C SER A 70 13.92 37.04 23.33
N ASP A 71 13.36 35.82 23.40
CA ASP A 71 13.64 34.88 24.50
C ASP A 71 13.43 33.40 24.08
N THR A 72 14.28 32.90 23.18
CA THR A 72 14.22 31.51 22.67
C THR A 72 14.30 30.44 23.76
N ASP A 73 14.89 30.76 24.92
CA ASP A 73 15.02 29.84 26.05
C ASP A 73 13.71 29.67 26.85
N SER A 74 12.68 30.48 26.56
CA SER A 74 11.41 30.50 27.29
C SER A 74 10.23 29.85 26.55
N VAL A 75 10.43 29.43 25.30
CA VAL A 75 9.37 28.86 24.45
C VAL A 75 9.60 27.37 24.24
N HIS A 76 8.63 26.55 24.66
CA HIS A 76 8.65 25.11 24.48
C HIS A 76 7.81 24.72 23.26
N VAL A 77 8.42 24.03 22.29
CA VAL A 77 7.75 23.58 21.06
C VAL A 77 7.36 22.11 21.20
N VAL A 78 6.06 21.83 21.15
CA VAL A 78 5.51 20.48 21.18
C VAL A 78 5.09 20.09 19.78
N ILE A 79 5.51 18.90 19.35
CA ILE A 79 5.21 18.35 18.02
C ILE A 79 4.55 17.00 18.19
N LYS A 80 3.38 16.85 17.58
CA LYS A 80 2.61 15.61 17.60
C LYS A 80 2.23 15.25 16.18
N GLU A 81 2.53 14.04 15.77
CA GLU A 81 2.07 13.48 14.51
C GLU A 81 0.94 12.49 14.76
N THR A 82 -0.14 12.67 14.02
CA THR A 82 -1.30 11.76 14.01
C THR A 82 -1.47 11.14 12.64
N THR A 83 -1.97 9.92 12.60
CA THR A 83 -2.28 9.20 11.35
C THR A 83 -3.77 9.01 11.22
N ARG A 84 -4.34 9.34 10.07
CA ARG A 84 -5.76 9.07 9.82
C ARG A 84 -5.94 7.60 9.46
N GLY A 85 -6.64 6.85 10.31
CA GLY A 85 -7.04 5.47 10.04
C GLY A 85 -8.18 5.38 9.03
N THR A 86 -8.45 4.17 8.53
CA THR A 86 -9.53 3.88 7.55
C THR A 86 -10.93 4.15 8.08
N THR A 87 -11.13 4.17 9.40
CA THR A 87 -12.41 4.55 10.05
C THR A 87 -12.58 6.06 10.20
N GLY A 88 -11.60 6.85 9.77
CA GLY A 88 -11.61 8.31 9.89
C GLY A 88 -11.03 8.85 11.20
N ASN A 89 -10.78 7.99 12.19
CA ASN A 89 -10.16 8.36 13.48
C ASN A 89 -8.68 8.74 13.30
N GLN A 90 -8.24 9.73 14.06
CA GLN A 90 -6.82 10.05 14.19
C GLN A 90 -6.19 9.12 15.24
N ASN A 91 -5.24 8.31 14.79
CA ASN A 91 -4.46 7.41 15.62
C ASN A 91 -3.14 8.08 15.99
N TYR A 92 -2.82 8.02 17.27
CA TYR A 92 -1.58 8.52 17.84
C TYR A 92 -0.72 7.34 18.30
N TYR A 93 0.56 7.34 17.92
CA TYR A 93 1.51 6.28 18.24
C TYR A 93 2.79 6.88 18.80
N ASP A 94 3.05 6.67 20.09
CA ASP A 94 4.24 7.21 20.77
C ASP A 94 5.55 6.79 20.07
N ALA A 95 5.64 5.52 19.66
CA ALA A 95 6.84 4.97 19.04
C ALA A 95 7.19 5.57 17.68
N THR A 96 6.25 6.27 17.02
CA THR A 96 6.44 6.85 15.68
C THR A 96 6.51 8.37 15.68
N GLN A 97 6.52 9.00 16.85
CA GLN A 97 6.55 10.46 16.97
C GLN A 97 7.90 11.04 16.50
N PRO A 98 7.89 12.03 15.59
CA PRO A 98 9.10 12.73 15.22
C PRO A 98 9.62 13.59 16.38
N GLN A 99 10.93 13.67 16.56
CA GLN A 99 11.56 14.46 17.61
C GLN A 99 12.12 15.76 17.06
N LEU A 100 11.81 16.89 17.70
CA LEU A 100 12.39 18.18 17.35
C LEU A 100 13.89 18.17 17.64
N THR A 101 14.70 18.45 16.61
CA THR A 101 16.17 18.43 16.71
C THR A 101 16.75 19.83 16.68
N SER A 102 16.20 20.73 15.86
CA SER A 102 16.64 22.12 15.81
C SER A 102 15.54 23.06 15.39
N ILE A 103 15.61 24.30 15.89
CA ILE A 103 14.82 25.45 15.49
C ILE A 103 15.80 26.48 14.92
N ARG A 104 15.58 26.94 13.69
CA ARG A 104 16.38 28.00 13.07
C ARG A 104 15.49 29.18 12.74
N ASN A 105 15.97 30.38 13.04
CA ASN A 105 15.35 31.62 12.61
C ASN A 105 15.94 32.01 11.26
N VAL A 106 15.21 31.75 10.18
CA VAL A 106 15.71 31.93 8.82
C VAL A 106 15.80 33.42 8.49
N VAL A 107 14.88 34.24 9.01
CA VAL A 107 14.92 35.71 8.88
C VAL A 107 16.26 36.25 9.36
N LYS A 108 16.69 35.87 10.56
CA LYS A 108 17.94 36.34 11.16
C LYS A 108 19.16 35.85 10.36
N GLU A 109 19.16 34.60 9.89
CA GLU A 109 20.27 34.05 9.09
C GLU A 109 20.40 34.77 7.74
N GLU A 110 19.30 34.94 7.00
CA GLU A 110 19.31 35.59 5.69
C GLU A 110 19.57 37.09 5.80
N THR A 111 18.97 37.77 6.77
CA THR A 111 19.26 39.20 7.02
C THR A 111 20.70 39.41 7.50
N THR A 112 21.32 38.45 8.19
CA THR A 112 22.75 38.52 8.53
C THR A 112 23.61 38.43 7.26
N ARG A 113 23.27 37.53 6.33
CA ARG A 113 23.98 37.37 5.04
C ARG A 113 23.81 38.58 4.12
N GLN A 114 22.67 39.27 4.21
CA GLN A 114 22.42 40.46 3.43
C GLN A 114 23.14 41.67 4.00
N ASN A 115 23.73 42.46 3.11
CA ASN A 115 24.31 43.76 3.44
C ASN A 115 23.22 44.84 3.48
N LEU A 116 22.13 44.60 4.24
CA LEU A 116 21.06 45.57 4.44
C LEU A 116 21.46 46.56 5.53
N LYS A 117 21.35 47.86 5.25
CA LYS A 117 21.48 48.92 6.26
C LYS A 117 20.23 49.78 6.32
N ILE A 118 19.80 50.06 7.54
CA ILE A 118 18.59 50.85 7.82
C ILE A 118 19.02 52.13 8.54
N VAL A 119 18.63 53.30 8.04
CA VAL A 119 18.87 54.58 8.69
C VAL A 119 17.54 55.25 9.01
N ALA A 120 17.24 55.36 10.30
CA ALA A 120 16.03 56.02 10.80
C ALA A 120 16.30 57.50 11.08
N LEU A 121 15.46 58.37 10.55
CA LEU A 121 15.41 59.80 10.86
C LEU A 121 14.21 60.03 11.78
N VAL A 122 14.51 60.32 13.05
CA VAL A 122 13.56 60.41 14.16
C VAL A 122 13.31 61.87 14.51
N ASP A 123 12.04 62.23 14.67
CA ASP A 123 11.63 63.57 15.03
C ASP A 123 11.54 63.72 16.55
N LEU A 124 12.46 64.48 17.14
CA LEU A 124 12.47 64.78 18.57
C LEU A 124 11.71 66.06 18.91
N THR A 125 11.19 66.82 17.93
CA THR A 125 10.38 68.02 18.22
C THR A 125 8.98 67.66 18.71
N LEU A 126 8.57 66.41 18.52
CA LEU A 126 7.27 65.89 18.91
C LEU A 126 7.16 65.66 20.43
N PRO A 127 5.94 65.65 20.99
CA PRO A 127 5.70 65.29 22.39
C PRO A 127 6.29 63.93 22.76
N GLN A 128 6.73 63.79 24.01
CA GLN A 128 7.37 62.56 24.50
C GLN A 128 6.60 61.26 24.20
N PRO A 129 5.25 61.18 24.33
CA PRO A 129 4.51 59.96 23.98
C PRO A 129 4.72 59.52 22.53
N ILE A 130 4.82 60.45 21.59
CA ILE A 130 5.04 60.14 20.16
C ILE A 130 6.50 59.76 19.91
N VAL A 131 7.44 60.38 20.63
CA VAL A 131 8.86 59.98 20.60
C VAL A 131 9.03 58.56 21.15
N ASP A 132 8.26 58.18 22.17
CA ASP A 132 8.23 56.82 22.71
C ASP A 132 7.65 55.82 21.69
N GLU A 133 6.60 56.18 20.94
CA GLU A 133 6.08 55.37 19.83
C GLU A 133 7.12 55.14 18.73
N GLN A 134 7.88 56.18 18.34
CA GLN A 134 8.99 56.05 17.40
C GLN A 134 10.08 55.12 17.93
N ARG A 135 10.41 55.21 19.22
CA ARG A 135 11.36 54.30 19.89
C ARG A 135 10.87 52.85 19.84
N GLU A 136 9.60 52.62 20.13
CA GLU A 136 8.99 51.28 20.11
C GLU A 136 8.97 50.69 18.70
N ALA A 137 8.66 51.49 17.68
CA ALA A 137 8.73 51.09 16.27
C ALA A 137 10.16 50.63 15.89
N LEU A 138 11.18 51.41 16.27
CA LEU A 138 12.57 51.06 16.02
C LEU A 138 13.05 49.85 16.85
N GLN A 139 12.52 49.65 18.04
CA GLN A 139 12.77 48.44 18.83
C GLN A 139 12.19 47.20 18.14
N GLN A 140 10.99 47.27 17.54
CA GLN A 140 10.41 46.16 16.77
C GLN A 140 11.27 45.81 15.56
N ILE A 141 11.72 46.80 14.79
CA ILE A 141 12.64 46.62 13.66
C ILE A 141 13.95 45.99 14.15
N LYS A 142 14.52 46.50 15.24
CA LYS A 142 15.75 45.98 15.82
C LYS A 142 15.65 44.53 16.25
N ASN A 143 14.51 44.10 16.80
CA ASN A 143 14.32 42.71 17.21
C ASN A 143 14.42 41.73 16.04
N VAL A 144 14.08 42.16 14.82
CA VAL A 144 14.14 41.33 13.61
C VAL A 144 15.54 41.31 13.00
N TYR A 145 16.17 42.48 12.85
CA TYR A 145 17.48 42.59 12.16
C TYR A 145 18.70 42.43 13.08
N ALA A 146 18.49 42.43 14.41
CA ALA A 146 19.34 41.99 15.54
C ALA A 146 20.81 42.46 15.63
N ASP A 147 21.37 43.05 14.59
CA ASP A 147 22.75 43.48 14.48
C ASP A 147 22.83 44.99 14.73
N ASP A 148 23.47 45.38 15.83
CA ASP A 148 23.60 46.78 16.27
C ASP A 148 24.30 47.66 15.21
N GLU A 149 25.07 47.06 14.28
CA GLU A 149 25.77 47.78 13.21
C GLU A 149 24.93 47.98 11.93
N LYS A 150 23.75 47.36 11.82
CA LYS A 150 22.90 47.46 10.62
C LYS A 150 21.87 48.59 10.69
N ILE A 151 21.40 48.92 11.89
CA ILE A 151 20.41 49.97 12.10
C ILE A 151 21.08 51.19 12.71
N HIS A 152 20.97 52.32 12.02
CA HIS A 152 21.44 53.61 12.51
C HIS A 152 20.24 54.54 12.72
N VAL A 153 20.39 55.47 13.66
CA VAL A 153 19.40 56.51 13.93
C VAL A 153 20.05 57.89 13.83
N SER A 154 19.34 58.84 13.26
CA SER A 154 19.63 60.28 13.25
C SER A 154 18.43 61.01 13.83
N PHE A 155 18.66 62.06 14.59
CA PHE A 155 17.61 62.84 15.23
C PHE A 155 17.47 64.21 14.59
N MET A 156 16.22 64.67 14.43
CA MET A 156 15.85 66.01 13.99
C MET A 156 15.46 66.85 15.19
N TYR A 157 16.18 67.95 15.42
CA TYR A 157 15.87 68.97 16.43
C TYR A 157 16.78 70.19 16.22
N ASP A 158 16.48 71.32 16.87
CA ASP A 158 17.27 72.57 16.81
C ASP A 158 17.60 72.99 15.36
N TRP A 159 16.66 72.77 14.43
CA TRP A 159 16.81 73.09 13.01
C TRP A 159 17.95 72.34 12.28
N GLN A 160 18.39 71.20 12.82
CA GLN A 160 19.50 70.40 12.29
C GLN A 160 19.23 68.89 12.40
N THR A 161 20.07 68.08 11.72
CA THR A 161 20.09 66.62 11.87
C THR A 161 21.39 66.14 12.50
N THR A 162 21.31 65.16 13.41
CA THR A 162 22.53 64.53 13.96
C THR A 162 23.14 63.57 12.95
N LYS A 163 24.43 63.24 13.11
CA LYS A 163 25.06 62.14 12.37
C LYS A 163 24.38 60.79 12.68
N PRO A 164 24.33 59.85 11.74
CA PRO A 164 23.83 58.50 11.99
C PRO A 164 24.65 57.81 13.09
N ILE A 165 23.98 57.34 14.13
CA ILE A 165 24.60 56.55 15.21
C ILE A 165 23.98 55.14 15.25
N PRO A 166 24.76 54.08 15.52
CA PRO A 166 24.24 52.73 15.68
C PRO A 166 23.14 52.65 16.76
N LEU A 167 22.03 51.97 16.46
CA LEU A 167 20.86 51.85 17.34
C LEU A 167 21.11 50.81 18.45
N THR A 168 22.04 51.11 19.35
CA THR A 168 22.34 50.25 20.51
C THR A 168 21.23 50.31 21.56
N ASN A 169 21.20 49.33 22.47
CA ASN A 169 20.28 49.37 23.63
C ASN A 169 20.51 50.60 24.51
N TYR A 170 21.73 51.17 24.49
CA TYR A 170 22.03 52.42 25.17
C TYR A 170 21.36 53.62 24.49
N VAL A 171 21.39 53.69 23.16
CA VAL A 171 20.74 54.76 22.39
C VAL A 171 19.22 54.73 22.58
N LEU A 172 18.60 53.54 22.47
CA LEU A 172 17.15 53.36 22.68
C LEU A 172 16.69 53.86 24.06
N ARG A 173 17.50 53.64 25.11
CA ARG A 173 17.14 54.02 26.48
C ARG A 173 17.40 55.48 26.82
N ASN A 174 18.37 56.14 26.17
CA ASN A 174 18.88 57.42 26.66
C ASN A 174 18.73 58.60 25.67
N TYR A 175 18.50 58.35 24.38
CA TYR A 175 18.57 59.41 23.34
C TYR A 175 17.19 59.80 22.78
N PHE A 176 16.16 58.99 23.01
CA PHE A 176 14.77 59.26 22.61
C PHE A 176 14.06 60.16 23.63
N ASN A 177 14.55 61.39 23.77
CA ASN A 177 13.97 62.41 24.65
C ASN A 177 13.40 63.55 23.80
N ALA A 178 12.15 63.91 24.04
CA ALA A 178 11.49 65.02 23.38
C ALA A 178 12.20 66.35 23.67
N LYS A 179 12.33 67.16 22.62
CA LYS A 179 12.87 68.52 22.63
C LYS A 179 11.78 69.49 22.18
N GLU A 180 10.72 69.54 22.97
CA GLU A 180 9.57 70.40 22.73
C GLU A 180 10.02 71.87 22.61
N GLY A 181 9.52 72.57 21.59
CA GLY A 181 9.89 73.97 21.31
C GLY A 181 11.17 74.14 20.46
N SER A 182 11.89 73.07 20.14
CA SER A 182 12.90 73.09 19.08
C SER A 182 12.22 72.90 17.71
N GLY A 183 12.65 73.66 16.69
CA GLY A 183 12.09 73.54 15.34
C GLY A 183 12.81 72.50 14.49
N LYS A 184 12.19 72.13 13.36
CA LYS A 184 12.75 71.21 12.36
C LYS A 184 12.62 71.74 10.94
N TYR A 185 13.53 71.34 10.06
CA TYR A 185 13.40 71.53 8.62
C TYR A 185 13.21 70.17 7.96
N LEU A 186 11.97 69.68 7.87
CA LEU A 186 11.68 68.30 7.45
C LEU A 186 12.27 67.97 6.06
N PHE A 187 11.93 68.75 5.03
CA PHE A 187 12.38 68.45 3.65
C PHE A 187 13.90 68.56 3.49
N ARG A 188 14.52 69.57 4.09
CA ARG A 188 15.98 69.70 4.15
C ARG A 188 16.61 68.51 4.86
N SER A 189 16.07 68.12 6.02
CA SER A 189 16.58 66.99 6.81
C SER A 189 16.54 65.68 6.03
N ILE A 190 15.45 65.42 5.30
CA ILE A 190 15.33 64.23 4.45
C ILE A 190 16.38 64.26 3.33
N VAL A 191 16.50 65.37 2.60
CA VAL A 191 17.43 65.51 1.48
C VAL A 191 18.88 65.43 1.92
N GLU A 192 19.27 66.17 2.96
CA GLU A 192 20.63 66.16 3.51
C GLU A 192 21.00 64.76 4.00
N LYS A 193 20.10 64.10 4.72
CA LYS A 193 20.33 62.75 5.23
C LYS A 193 20.44 61.73 4.09
N ARG A 194 19.57 61.80 3.09
CA ARG A 194 19.66 60.97 1.88
C ARG A 194 21.03 61.14 1.21
N ASN A 195 21.50 62.38 1.04
CA ASN A 195 22.79 62.67 0.40
C ASN A 195 23.97 62.21 1.27
N GLU A 196 23.86 62.28 2.60
CA GLU A 196 24.85 61.76 3.54
C GLU A 196 24.97 60.24 3.45
N ILE A 197 23.84 59.51 3.41
CA ILE A 197 23.84 58.04 3.37
C ILE A 197 24.26 57.50 1.98
N LEU A 198 23.95 58.23 0.90
CA LEU A 198 24.42 57.90 -0.45
C LEU A 198 25.90 58.21 -0.67
N ASN A 199 26.57 58.90 0.27
CA ASN A 199 27.99 59.21 0.15
C ASN A 199 28.85 58.01 0.59
N PRO A 200 29.55 57.33 -0.34
CA PRO A 200 30.33 56.12 -0.03
C PRO A 200 31.49 56.37 0.94
N ASP A 201 31.98 57.60 1.06
CA ASP A 201 33.07 57.98 1.98
C ASP A 201 32.59 58.06 3.45
N LEU A 202 31.31 58.34 3.66
CA LEU A 202 30.68 58.47 4.98
C LEU A 202 29.89 57.22 5.38
N PHE A 203 29.35 56.50 4.38
CA PHE A 203 28.59 55.29 4.58
C PHE A 203 29.03 54.25 3.53
N PRO A 204 29.78 53.20 3.91
CA PRO A 204 30.34 52.25 2.95
C PRO A 204 29.25 51.62 2.10
N SER A 205 29.47 51.56 0.78
CA SER A 205 28.48 51.10 -0.20
C SER A 205 27.91 49.73 0.16
N THR A 206 26.60 49.69 0.34
CA THR A 206 25.83 48.46 0.55
C THR A 206 24.86 48.28 -0.61
N ASP A 207 24.62 47.03 -0.99
CA ASP A 207 23.73 46.73 -2.12
C ASP A 207 22.25 47.06 -1.79
N ASN A 208 21.88 47.10 -0.50
CA ASN A 208 20.51 47.36 -0.04
C ASN A 208 20.48 48.38 1.11
N LEU A 209 19.91 49.56 0.89
CA LEU A 209 19.79 50.62 1.88
C LEU A 209 18.32 51.03 2.08
N ALA A 210 17.88 51.18 3.32
CA ALA A 210 16.56 51.70 3.67
C ALA A 210 16.69 52.96 4.53
N MET A 211 15.94 54.00 4.21
CA MET A 211 15.78 55.19 5.04
C MET A 211 14.35 55.26 5.56
N LEU A 212 14.17 55.30 6.89
CA LEU A 212 12.86 55.45 7.52
C LEU A 212 12.75 56.83 8.13
N VAL A 213 11.70 57.58 7.80
CA VAL A 213 11.46 58.91 8.35
C VAL A 213 10.22 58.86 9.23
N PHE A 214 10.38 59.26 10.49
CA PHE A 214 9.27 59.45 11.42
C PHE A 214 9.09 60.95 11.64
N SER A 215 7.92 61.51 11.33
CA SER A 215 7.59 62.91 11.58
C SER A 215 6.09 63.16 11.43
N ASP A 216 5.60 64.29 11.96
CA ASP A 216 4.21 64.76 11.82
C ASP A 216 3.89 65.37 10.45
N GLY A 217 4.90 65.59 9.59
CA GLY A 217 4.72 66.19 8.27
C GLY A 217 4.55 67.71 8.30
N GLU A 218 4.74 68.37 9.45
CA GLU A 218 4.65 69.82 9.58
C GLU A 218 5.85 70.50 8.92
N VAL A 219 5.56 71.39 7.97
CA VAL A 219 6.56 72.16 7.21
C VAL A 219 6.25 73.67 7.17
N TYR A 220 5.14 74.08 7.78
CA TYR A 220 4.70 75.48 7.91
C TYR A 220 4.61 75.83 9.39
N GLY A 221 4.97 77.07 9.74
CA GLY A 221 4.80 77.61 11.08
C GLY A 221 3.38 78.16 11.31
N GLU A 222 3.14 78.69 12.51
CA GLU A 222 1.85 79.27 12.92
C GLU A 222 1.36 80.43 12.00
N ASP A 223 2.29 81.11 11.32
CA ASP A 223 2.02 82.22 10.40
C ASP A 223 1.71 81.77 8.95
N ASP A 224 1.45 80.48 8.70
CA ASP A 224 1.22 79.89 7.37
C ASP A 224 2.37 80.13 6.37
N THR A 225 3.57 80.37 6.89
CA THR A 225 4.82 80.48 6.12
C THR A 225 5.65 79.20 6.27
N PRO A 226 6.36 78.76 5.21
CA PRO A 226 7.23 77.60 5.33
C PRO A 226 8.28 77.83 6.43
N SER A 227 8.45 76.84 7.30
CA SER A 227 9.41 76.94 8.40
C SER A 227 10.84 77.07 7.89
N ASP A 228 11.14 76.45 6.75
CA ASP A 228 12.44 76.48 6.07
C ASP A 228 12.54 77.63 5.05
N PRO A 229 13.54 78.54 5.14
CA PRO A 229 13.78 79.60 4.15
C PRO A 229 13.97 79.08 2.72
N ASP A 230 14.51 77.88 2.55
CA ASP A 230 14.81 77.22 1.28
C ASP A 230 13.78 76.12 0.95
N TYR A 231 12.59 76.16 1.57
CA TYR A 231 11.53 75.15 1.44
C TYR A 231 11.26 74.72 0.00
N TYR A 232 11.07 75.67 -0.92
CA TYR A 232 10.73 75.37 -2.32
C TYR A 232 11.86 74.66 -3.07
N GLN A 233 13.12 74.89 -2.70
CA GLN A 233 14.26 74.20 -3.27
C GLN A 233 14.24 72.72 -2.87
N TYR A 234 14.10 72.42 -1.58
CA TYR A 234 14.08 71.05 -1.08
C TYR A 234 12.81 70.29 -1.48
N LYS A 235 11.66 70.98 -1.52
CA LYS A 235 10.43 70.41 -2.07
C LYS A 235 10.61 69.98 -3.53
N ALA A 236 11.17 70.86 -4.37
CA ALA A 236 11.44 70.54 -5.77
C ALA A 236 12.44 69.39 -5.91
N GLU A 237 13.36 69.21 -4.96
CA GLU A 237 14.30 68.10 -4.94
C GLU A 237 13.65 66.76 -4.56
N LEU A 238 12.72 66.74 -3.61
CA LEU A 238 11.96 65.55 -3.25
C LEU A 238 10.96 65.12 -4.34
N ASP A 239 10.40 66.10 -5.07
CA ASP A 239 9.48 65.85 -6.20
C ASP A 239 10.19 65.35 -7.47
N LYS A 240 11.53 65.43 -7.56
CA LYS A 240 12.27 64.91 -8.71
C LYS A 240 12.11 63.40 -8.83
N ALA A 241 11.69 62.93 -10.00
CA ALA A 241 11.76 61.53 -10.36
C ALA A 241 13.21 61.16 -10.70
N TYR A 242 13.81 60.27 -9.92
CA TYR A 242 15.15 59.75 -10.20
C TYR A 242 15.03 58.60 -11.21
N PRO A 243 15.77 58.62 -12.34
CA PRO A 243 15.83 57.46 -13.22
C PRO A 243 16.45 56.27 -12.47
N ARG A 244 15.98 55.06 -12.80
CA ARG A 244 16.20 53.74 -12.16
C ARG A 244 17.54 53.45 -11.45
N LEU A 245 18.63 54.13 -11.76
CA LEU A 245 19.96 53.96 -11.16
C LEU A 245 20.04 54.17 -9.63
N VAL A 246 19.18 54.99 -9.03
CA VAL A 246 19.13 55.16 -7.55
C VAL A 246 18.15 54.17 -6.90
N ALA A 247 17.14 53.74 -7.64
CA ALA A 247 16.10 52.82 -7.17
C ALA A 247 16.66 51.45 -6.78
N ASP A 248 17.77 51.04 -7.40
CA ASP A 248 18.40 49.74 -7.13
C ASP A 248 19.22 49.71 -5.83
N THR A 249 19.36 50.83 -5.10
CA THR A 249 20.22 50.89 -3.89
C THR A 249 19.57 51.50 -2.65
N LEU A 250 18.62 52.44 -2.78
CA LEU A 250 17.99 53.12 -1.64
C LEU A 250 16.46 53.10 -1.73
N SER A 251 15.82 52.56 -0.69
CA SER A 251 14.38 52.65 -0.46
C SER A 251 14.04 53.67 0.65
N ILE A 252 13.06 54.54 0.44
CA ILE A 252 12.65 55.56 1.42
C ILE A 252 11.23 55.33 1.91
N TYR A 253 11.08 55.22 3.23
CA TYR A 253 9.85 54.97 3.95
C TYR A 253 9.49 56.18 4.82
N TYR A 254 8.21 56.52 4.88
CA TYR A 254 7.72 57.61 5.72
C TYR A 254 6.58 57.12 6.62
N VAL A 255 6.68 57.42 7.91
CA VAL A 255 5.67 57.13 8.92
C VAL A 255 5.15 58.44 9.48
N ASN A 256 3.87 58.71 9.26
CA ASN A 256 3.21 59.89 9.81
C ASN A 256 2.97 59.71 11.31
N CYS A 257 3.42 60.69 12.09
CA CYS A 257 3.31 60.75 13.54
C CYS A 257 2.38 61.88 14.03
N ALA A 258 1.55 62.46 13.14
CA ALA A 258 0.65 63.54 13.49
C ALA A 258 -0.46 63.10 14.46
N THR A 259 -0.71 63.90 15.50
CA THR A 259 -1.79 63.66 16.50
C THR A 259 -3.18 64.03 16.00
N ASN A 260 -3.29 64.83 14.94
CA ASN A 260 -4.57 65.28 14.39
C ASN A 260 -4.61 65.14 12.86
N PRO A 261 -5.26 64.10 12.31
CA PRO A 261 -5.25 63.81 10.87
C PRO A 261 -5.97 64.88 10.02
N ASN A 262 -6.77 65.77 10.64
CA ASN A 262 -7.49 66.83 9.95
C ASN A 262 -6.66 68.13 9.77
N GLY A 263 -5.49 68.23 10.40
CA GLY A 263 -4.58 69.38 10.31
C GLY A 263 -3.41 69.19 9.34
N VAL A 264 -3.34 68.04 8.66
CA VAL A 264 -2.19 67.69 7.82
C VAL A 264 -2.20 68.48 6.53
N ASN A 265 -1.09 69.15 6.22
CA ASN A 265 -0.93 69.88 4.98
C ASN A 265 -0.97 68.91 3.78
N ILE A 266 -2.00 69.04 2.94
CA ILE A 266 -2.27 68.17 1.78
C ILE A 266 -1.12 68.22 0.76
N GLU A 267 -0.49 69.38 0.59
CA GLU A 267 0.61 69.58 -0.36
C GLU A 267 1.90 68.89 0.12
N ALA A 268 2.21 69.02 1.41
CA ALA A 268 3.35 68.35 2.03
C ALA A 268 3.18 66.82 1.99
N THR A 269 1.99 66.33 2.34
CA THR A 269 1.62 64.91 2.28
C THR A 269 1.77 64.34 0.88
N GLY A 270 1.26 65.04 -0.14
CA GLY A 270 1.38 64.62 -1.53
C GLY A 270 2.84 64.55 -2.00
N THR A 271 3.70 65.44 -1.49
CA THR A 271 5.15 65.43 -1.79
C THR A 271 5.83 64.22 -1.14
N LEU A 272 5.55 63.94 0.13
CA LEU A 272 6.10 62.78 0.86
C LEU A 272 5.65 61.44 0.26
N GLN A 273 4.38 61.33 -0.14
CA GLN A 273 3.84 60.14 -0.82
C GLN A 273 4.52 59.91 -2.17
N ARG A 274 4.72 60.97 -2.97
CA ARG A 274 5.46 60.89 -4.24
C ARG A 274 6.91 60.50 -4.04
N MET A 275 7.57 61.05 -3.01
CA MET A 275 8.93 60.68 -2.66
C MET A 275 9.03 59.18 -2.36
N CYS A 276 8.20 58.65 -1.45
CA CYS A 276 8.23 57.22 -1.12
C CYS A 276 8.07 56.36 -2.37
N LYS A 277 7.13 56.72 -3.26
CA LYS A 277 6.91 56.03 -4.54
C LYS A 277 8.11 56.12 -5.50
N ASN A 278 8.80 57.26 -5.56
CA ASN A 278 9.95 57.45 -6.42
C ASN A 278 11.17 56.61 -5.98
N TYR A 279 11.24 56.25 -4.71
CA TYR A 279 12.29 55.43 -4.11
C TYR A 279 11.80 54.02 -3.73
N ASP A 280 10.77 53.48 -4.40
CA ASP A 280 10.23 52.12 -4.15
C ASP A 280 9.99 51.79 -2.66
N GLY A 281 9.51 52.77 -1.89
CA GLY A 281 9.17 52.61 -0.48
C GLY A 281 7.72 52.99 -0.20
N LEU A 282 7.37 52.99 1.10
CA LEU A 282 5.98 53.08 1.56
C LEU A 282 5.75 54.32 2.44
N TYR A 283 4.65 55.03 2.17
CA TYR A 283 4.08 56.03 3.07
C TYR A 283 3.01 55.37 3.95
N GLN A 284 3.13 55.49 5.26
CA GLN A 284 2.18 54.98 6.24
C GLN A 284 1.56 56.13 7.04
N GLU A 285 0.23 56.15 7.15
CA GLU A 285 -0.51 57.13 7.98
C GLU A 285 -0.29 56.92 9.49
N HIS A 286 0.12 55.72 9.88
CA HIS A 286 0.53 55.34 11.24
C HIS A 286 1.47 54.14 11.12
N PHE A 287 2.34 53.94 12.10
CA PHE A 287 3.30 52.83 12.06
C PHE A 287 2.56 51.48 12.01
N ASN A 288 2.85 50.69 10.97
CA ASN A 288 2.38 49.31 10.86
C ASN A 288 3.53 48.40 10.42
N TRP A 289 4.07 47.65 11.37
CA TRP A 289 5.18 46.74 11.13
C TRP A 289 4.86 45.68 10.07
N SER A 290 3.69 45.04 10.12
CA SER A 290 3.33 43.97 9.17
C SER A 290 3.35 44.41 7.71
N GLN A 291 2.88 45.64 7.44
CA GLN A 291 2.85 46.21 6.09
C GLN A 291 4.25 46.64 5.65
N LEU A 292 5.05 47.18 6.58
CA LEU A 292 6.44 47.57 6.32
C LEU A 292 7.34 46.36 6.05
N GLU A 293 7.18 45.29 6.81
CA GLU A 293 7.91 44.02 6.66
C GLU A 293 7.61 43.36 5.30
N ALA A 294 6.33 43.32 4.90
CA ALA A 294 5.95 42.81 3.59
C ALA A 294 6.55 43.64 2.43
N ASP A 295 6.66 44.96 2.61
CA ASP A 295 7.30 45.85 1.65
C ASP A 295 8.81 45.62 1.58
N PHE A 296 9.49 45.47 2.73
CA PHE A 296 10.91 45.13 2.77
C PHE A 296 11.20 43.79 2.11
N LYS A 297 10.37 42.77 2.38
CA LYS A 297 10.48 41.45 1.73
C LYS A 297 10.38 41.57 0.21
N ARG A 298 9.50 42.43 -0.31
CA ARG A 298 9.40 42.70 -1.76
C ARG A 298 10.59 43.51 -2.30
N ALA A 299 10.90 44.65 -1.69
CA ALA A 299 11.90 45.60 -2.16
C ALA A 299 13.30 44.96 -2.24
N PHE A 300 13.65 44.13 -1.26
CA PHE A 300 14.93 43.44 -1.19
C PHE A 300 14.88 42.00 -1.75
N GLN A 301 13.79 41.61 -2.41
CA GLN A 301 13.58 40.29 -3.02
C GLN A 301 13.86 39.12 -2.05
N LEU A 302 13.30 39.23 -0.85
CA LEU A 302 13.45 38.25 0.23
C LEU A 302 12.37 37.17 0.10
N ASP A 303 12.78 35.96 -0.21
CA ASP A 303 11.91 34.78 -0.24
C ASP A 303 12.37 33.78 0.83
N TYR A 304 12.09 34.11 2.10
CA TYR A 304 12.37 33.24 3.24
C TYR A 304 11.15 33.12 4.17
N CYS A 305 11.02 31.94 4.78
CA CYS A 305 10.07 31.70 5.88
C CYS A 305 10.59 32.30 7.20
N ASP A 306 9.72 32.46 8.20
CA ASP A 306 10.16 33.05 9.47
C ASP A 306 11.04 32.08 10.26
N TYR A 307 10.61 30.82 10.36
CA TYR A 307 11.31 29.76 11.09
C TYR A 307 11.38 28.46 10.30
N ARG A 308 12.47 27.72 10.51
CA ARG A 308 12.67 26.38 9.99
C ARG A 308 12.86 25.39 11.14
N LEU A 309 11.94 24.44 11.26
CA LEU A 309 12.04 23.34 12.21
C LEU A 309 12.64 22.12 11.52
N THR A 310 13.60 21.47 12.18
CA THR A 310 14.12 20.17 11.73
C THR A 310 13.72 19.09 12.72
N LEU A 311 12.98 18.11 12.23
CA LEU A 311 12.51 16.96 12.98
C LEU A 311 13.28 15.71 12.56
N THR A 312 13.49 14.81 13.51
CA THR A 312 14.09 13.50 13.24
C THR A 312 13.04 12.42 13.46
N ASN A 313 12.76 11.64 12.40
CA ASN A 313 11.88 10.50 12.48
C ASN A 313 12.54 9.34 13.25
N PRO A 314 11.79 8.55 14.03
CA PRO A 314 12.31 7.33 14.64
C PRO A 314 12.66 6.28 13.56
N ASN A 315 13.63 5.43 13.88
CA ASN A 315 14.02 4.34 12.98
C ASN A 315 12.85 3.34 12.85
N ARG A 316 12.70 2.74 11.67
CA ARG A 316 11.63 1.78 11.32
C ARG A 316 10.22 2.36 11.28
N LYS A 317 10.06 3.69 11.33
CA LYS A 317 8.78 4.33 11.00
C LYS A 317 8.42 4.03 9.54
N ILE A 318 7.16 3.65 9.31
CA ILE A 318 6.68 3.24 7.99
C ILE A 318 5.59 4.20 7.50
N TYR A 319 5.79 4.75 6.29
CA TYR A 319 4.83 5.58 5.58
C TYR A 319 4.18 4.78 4.45
N LYS A 320 2.84 4.65 4.50
CA LYS A 320 2.09 3.72 3.63
C LYS A 320 1.00 4.39 2.77
N GLY A 321 1.09 5.71 2.56
CA GLY A 321 0.12 6.50 1.80
C GLY A 321 -1.07 7.00 2.63
N ASN A 322 -1.12 6.68 3.92
CA ASN A 322 -2.11 7.25 4.85
C ASN A 322 -1.85 8.76 5.00
N ALA A 323 -2.90 9.53 5.30
CA ALA A 323 -2.74 10.95 5.62
C ALA A 323 -2.15 11.10 7.04
N HIS A 324 -1.00 11.75 7.13
CA HIS A 324 -0.37 12.15 8.38
C HIS A 324 -0.68 13.63 8.63
N THR A 325 -1.03 13.98 9.86
CA THR A 325 -1.19 15.37 10.29
C THR A 325 -0.15 15.68 11.36
N ILE A 326 0.71 16.66 11.09
CA ILE A 326 1.63 17.22 12.08
C ILE A 326 0.92 18.38 12.76
N HIS A 327 0.83 18.31 14.08
CA HIS A 327 0.38 19.37 14.95
C HIS A 327 1.61 20.02 15.60
N ILE A 328 1.68 21.34 15.52
CA ILE A 328 2.75 22.16 16.08
C ILE A 328 2.11 23.06 17.13
N GLU A 329 2.60 22.98 18.36
CA GLU A 329 2.11 23.73 19.52
C GLU A 329 3.27 24.51 20.12
N LEU A 330 3.09 25.83 20.29
CA LEU A 330 4.06 26.71 20.95
C LEU A 330 3.55 27.07 22.34
N HIS A 331 4.32 26.71 23.37
CA HIS A 331 3.99 26.98 24.77
C HIS A 331 4.96 28.00 25.37
N GLY A 332 4.41 29.00 26.07
CA GLY A 332 5.19 29.98 26.82
C GLY A 332 5.50 29.54 28.25
N ARG A 333 6.03 30.45 29.06
CA ARG A 333 6.29 30.21 30.50
C ARG A 333 5.00 29.77 31.21
N GLY A 334 5.07 28.64 31.91
CA GLY A 334 3.92 28.05 32.62
C GLY A 334 3.00 27.16 31.75
N ASP A 335 3.50 26.63 30.63
CA ASP A 335 2.80 25.71 29.70
C ASP A 335 1.55 26.30 29.03
N GLN A 336 1.36 27.61 29.07
CA GLN A 336 0.27 28.27 28.37
C GLN A 336 0.48 28.20 26.85
N LEU A 337 -0.49 27.65 26.11
CA LEU A 337 -0.42 27.60 24.65
C LEU A 337 -0.52 29.01 24.07
N MET A 338 0.52 29.43 23.36
CA MET A 338 0.63 30.72 22.70
C MET A 338 0.09 30.67 21.26
N ALA A 339 0.44 29.61 20.54
CA ALA A 339 -0.01 29.41 19.17
C ALA A 339 -0.04 27.93 18.79
N SER A 340 -0.83 27.60 17.78
CA SER A 340 -0.87 26.27 17.18
C SER A 340 -1.00 26.36 15.66
N GLY A 341 -0.52 25.32 15.00
CA GLY A 341 -0.70 25.11 13.56
C GLY A 341 -0.74 23.62 13.25
N LYS A 342 -1.33 23.29 12.10
CA LYS A 342 -1.39 21.91 11.61
C LYS A 342 -1.12 21.86 10.14
N THR A 343 -0.52 20.76 9.69
CA THR A 343 -0.32 20.48 8.28
C THR A 343 -0.51 19.00 7.98
N VAL A 344 -0.99 18.70 6.78
CA VAL A 344 -1.34 17.34 6.36
C VAL A 344 -0.45 16.95 5.18
N TYR A 345 0.12 15.74 5.24
CA TYR A 345 0.97 15.20 4.18
C TYR A 345 0.72 13.70 3.99
N LYS A 346 1.11 13.16 2.84
CA LYS A 346 1.04 11.72 2.51
C LYS A 346 2.39 11.27 1.97
N LEU A 347 2.85 10.08 2.35
CA LEU A 347 4.10 9.51 1.90
C LEU A 347 3.96 8.02 1.64
N GLY A 348 4.61 7.52 0.58
CA GLY A 348 4.64 6.11 0.22
C GLY A 348 3.28 5.59 -0.22
N ASN A 349 3.20 4.28 -0.45
CA ASN A 349 1.94 3.61 -0.82
C ASN A 349 1.87 2.19 -0.23
N VAL A 350 0.73 1.51 -0.35
CA VAL A 350 0.52 0.19 0.27
C VAL A 350 1.47 -0.90 -0.27
N TYR A 351 1.83 -0.79 -1.55
CA TYR A 351 2.66 -1.76 -2.26
C TYR A 351 4.15 -1.38 -2.30
N SER A 352 4.48 -0.11 -2.07
CA SER A 352 5.80 0.52 -2.03
C SER A 352 5.83 1.62 -0.95
N PRO A 353 5.69 1.26 0.33
CA PRO A 353 5.83 2.19 1.44
C PRO A 353 7.29 2.54 1.70
N ILE A 354 7.47 3.66 2.37
CA ILE A 354 8.78 4.19 2.73
C ILE A 354 9.07 3.78 4.18
N ILE A 355 10.21 3.14 4.40
CA ILE A 355 10.66 2.75 5.75
C ILE A 355 11.88 3.60 6.11
N VAL A 356 11.76 4.43 7.15
CA VAL A 356 12.85 5.26 7.66
C VAL A 356 13.95 4.38 8.24
N ASN A 357 15.16 4.44 7.66
CA ASN A 357 16.28 3.55 8.02
C ASN A 357 15.87 2.07 8.09
N GLY A 358 15.07 1.62 7.12
CA GLY A 358 14.60 0.25 7.04
C GLY A 358 15.70 -0.79 6.81
N ASP A 359 15.36 -2.04 7.10
CA ASP A 359 16.26 -3.17 6.84
C ASP A 359 16.59 -3.25 5.34
N LYS A 360 17.86 -3.53 5.03
CA LYS A 360 18.35 -3.68 3.65
C LYS A 360 17.55 -4.78 2.93
N GLN A 361 17.33 -4.61 1.63
CA GLN A 361 16.56 -5.56 0.81
C GLN A 361 17.05 -7.01 0.93
N LEU A 362 18.38 -7.24 0.99
CA LEU A 362 18.95 -8.57 1.18
C LEU A 362 18.53 -9.21 2.50
N LEU A 363 18.51 -8.44 3.60
CA LEU A 363 18.12 -8.95 4.91
C LEU A 363 16.64 -9.39 4.91
N VAL A 364 15.78 -8.60 4.27
CA VAL A 364 14.36 -8.94 4.11
C VAL A 364 14.16 -10.20 3.26
N LEU A 365 14.94 -10.36 2.18
CA LEU A 365 14.89 -11.58 1.36
C LEU A 365 15.33 -12.82 2.15
N ILE A 366 16.36 -12.71 2.99
CA ILE A 366 16.81 -13.81 3.87
C ILE A 366 15.74 -14.16 4.90
N GLN A 367 15.15 -13.15 5.57
CA GLN A 367 14.06 -13.35 6.51
C GLN A 367 12.85 -14.03 5.85
N GLY A 368 12.46 -13.57 4.66
CA GLY A 368 11.39 -14.18 3.86
C GLY A 368 11.70 -15.63 3.47
N PHE A 369 12.96 -15.94 3.10
CA PHE A 369 13.37 -17.33 2.83
C PHE A 369 13.24 -18.22 4.06
N VAL A 370 13.61 -17.74 5.25
CA VAL A 370 13.47 -18.50 6.50
C VAL A 370 12.00 -18.77 6.84
N ILE A 371 11.13 -17.76 6.65
CA ILE A 371 9.67 -17.91 6.84
C ILE A 371 9.13 -18.95 5.86
N MET A 372 9.46 -18.83 4.58
CA MET A 372 9.04 -19.77 3.54
C MET A 372 9.52 -21.20 3.84
N ALA A 373 10.80 -21.37 4.19
CA ALA A 373 11.36 -22.69 4.51
C ALA A 373 10.66 -23.32 5.72
N SER A 374 10.33 -22.51 6.72
CA SER A 374 9.58 -22.94 7.91
C SER A 374 8.16 -23.37 7.56
N LEU A 375 7.44 -22.58 6.75
CA LEU A 375 6.09 -22.91 6.30
C LEU A 375 6.08 -24.14 5.39
N TRP A 376 7.03 -24.23 4.47
CA TRP A 376 7.20 -25.35 3.56
C TRP A 376 7.44 -26.66 4.33
N LEU A 377 8.32 -26.62 5.33
CA LEU A 377 8.54 -27.73 6.26
C LEU A 377 7.27 -28.06 7.04
N LEU A 378 6.57 -27.07 7.58
CA LEU A 378 5.32 -27.28 8.33
C LEU A 378 4.24 -27.97 7.49
N ILE A 379 4.03 -27.52 6.24
CA ILE A 379 3.08 -28.14 5.31
C ILE A 379 3.50 -29.56 4.97
N PHE A 380 4.80 -29.80 4.76
CA PHE A 380 5.33 -31.14 4.55
C PHE A 380 5.07 -32.05 5.76
N LEU A 381 5.40 -31.60 6.97
CA LEU A 381 5.16 -32.35 8.21
C LEU A 381 3.67 -32.65 8.42
N MET A 382 2.80 -31.67 8.17
CA MET A 382 1.34 -31.85 8.24
C MET A 382 0.84 -32.87 7.22
N GLY A 383 1.27 -32.75 5.96
CA GLY A 383 0.83 -33.59 4.85
C GLY A 383 1.37 -35.02 4.90
N GLN A 384 2.58 -35.21 5.44
CA GLN A 384 3.29 -36.49 5.53
C GLN A 384 2.92 -37.27 6.81
N PHE A 385 2.78 -36.59 7.96
CA PHE A 385 2.64 -37.26 9.25
C PHE A 385 1.27 -37.01 9.89
N ILE A 386 0.89 -35.74 10.09
CA ILE A 386 -0.26 -35.38 10.93
C ILE A 386 -1.58 -35.79 10.29
N VAL A 387 -1.84 -35.36 9.05
CA VAL A 387 -3.11 -35.65 8.37
C VAL A 387 -3.31 -37.15 8.13
N PRO A 388 -2.30 -37.91 7.65
CA PRO A 388 -2.40 -39.37 7.54
C PRO A 388 -2.66 -40.06 8.89
N ALA A 389 -1.96 -39.67 9.96
CA ALA A 389 -2.15 -40.25 11.28
C ALA A 389 -3.55 -40.01 11.85
N ILE A 390 -4.08 -38.78 11.72
CA ILE A 390 -5.45 -38.46 12.15
C ILE A 390 -6.46 -39.31 11.38
N ARG A 391 -6.31 -39.44 10.06
CA ARG A 391 -7.21 -40.27 9.23
C ARG A 391 -7.15 -41.74 9.62
N TYR A 392 -5.96 -42.27 9.92
CA TYR A 392 -5.79 -43.63 10.39
C TYR A 392 -6.46 -43.87 11.75
N HIS A 393 -6.27 -42.95 12.72
CA HIS A 393 -6.91 -43.06 14.03
C HIS A 393 -8.44 -43.01 13.94
N LEU A 394 -8.99 -42.09 13.14
CA LEU A 394 -10.43 -42.01 12.89
C LEU A 394 -10.97 -43.29 12.23
N PHE A 395 -10.19 -43.90 11.31
CA PHE A 395 -10.54 -45.17 10.70
C PHE A 395 -10.57 -46.30 11.75
N ARG A 396 -9.50 -46.43 12.54
CA ARG A 396 -9.38 -47.49 13.56
C ARG A 396 -10.53 -47.42 14.55
N SER A 397 -10.85 -46.23 15.06
CA SER A 397 -11.93 -46.03 16.03
C SER A 397 -13.31 -46.37 15.48
N LYS A 398 -13.52 -46.31 14.16
CA LYS A 398 -14.84 -46.45 13.55
C LYS A 398 -15.09 -47.83 12.93
N TYR A 399 -14.04 -48.53 12.50
CA TYR A 399 -14.16 -49.70 11.63
C TYR A 399 -13.40 -50.94 12.08
N VAL A 400 -12.58 -50.85 13.14
CA VAL A 400 -11.89 -51.99 13.73
C VAL A 400 -12.64 -52.42 14.98
N VAL A 401 -13.10 -53.67 15.00
CA VAL A 401 -13.89 -54.25 16.10
C VAL A 401 -13.28 -55.59 16.49
N ARG A 402 -13.46 -56.04 17.73
CA ARG A 402 -13.06 -57.39 18.16
C ARG A 402 -14.13 -58.41 17.79
N TYR A 403 -13.75 -59.55 17.24
CA TYR A 403 -14.67 -60.62 16.88
C TYR A 403 -15.22 -61.31 18.13
N THR A 404 -16.55 -61.43 18.22
CA THR A 404 -17.26 -61.98 19.40
C THR A 404 -17.88 -63.36 19.14
N GLY A 405 -17.47 -64.05 18.07
CA GLY A 405 -17.95 -65.39 17.72
C GLY A 405 -19.00 -65.44 16.60
N LYS A 406 -19.47 -66.66 16.30
CA LYS A 406 -20.37 -66.96 15.17
C LYS A 406 -21.69 -66.21 15.29
N GLY A 407 -22.13 -65.60 14.19
CA GLY A 407 -23.37 -64.81 14.13
C GLY A 407 -23.22 -63.33 14.53
N MET A 408 -21.98 -62.85 14.71
CA MET A 408 -21.70 -61.42 14.90
C MET A 408 -22.22 -60.59 13.71
N SER A 409 -22.89 -59.48 14.01
CA SER A 409 -23.23 -58.47 13.00
C SER A 409 -22.56 -57.15 13.35
N ALA A 410 -21.98 -56.51 12.35
CA ALA A 410 -21.34 -55.21 12.47
C ALA A 410 -21.94 -54.27 11.43
N SER A 411 -22.42 -53.10 11.88
CA SER A 411 -23.03 -52.09 11.00
C SER A 411 -24.17 -52.61 10.11
N GLY A 412 -24.95 -53.60 10.58
CA GLY A 412 -26.09 -54.16 9.86
C GLY A 412 -25.77 -55.27 8.86
N HIS A 413 -24.50 -55.69 8.75
CA HIS A 413 -24.08 -56.83 7.92
C HIS A 413 -23.58 -57.99 8.80
N PRO A 414 -23.92 -59.25 8.45
CA PRO A 414 -23.35 -60.41 9.11
C PRO A 414 -21.85 -60.49 8.79
N VAL A 415 -21.02 -60.64 9.81
CA VAL A 415 -19.57 -60.83 9.68
C VAL A 415 -19.35 -62.27 9.22
N ALA A 416 -18.58 -62.47 8.14
CA ALA A 416 -18.23 -63.81 7.68
C ALA A 416 -17.34 -64.53 8.71
N ASP A 417 -17.44 -65.86 8.81
CA ASP A 417 -16.67 -66.67 9.78
C ASP A 417 -15.19 -66.85 9.39
N MET A 418 -14.78 -66.39 8.20
CA MET A 418 -13.41 -66.51 7.69
C MET A 418 -12.92 -65.21 7.08
N CYS A 419 -11.62 -64.95 7.20
CA CYS A 419 -10.94 -63.82 6.61
C CYS A 419 -10.98 -63.88 5.08
N TYR A 420 -11.43 -62.81 4.44
CA TYR A 420 -11.49 -62.76 2.97
C TYR A 420 -10.11 -62.83 2.29
N PHE A 421 -9.05 -62.34 2.96
CA PHE A 421 -7.69 -62.29 2.41
C PHE A 421 -6.92 -63.61 2.59
N CYS A 422 -6.62 -64.01 3.83
CA CYS A 422 -5.84 -65.21 4.12
C CYS A 422 -6.66 -66.51 4.14
N LYS A 423 -8.00 -66.42 4.06
CA LYS A 423 -8.95 -67.56 4.13
C LYS A 423 -8.92 -68.35 5.45
N ALA A 424 -8.21 -67.87 6.48
CA ALA A 424 -8.24 -68.46 7.82
C ALA A 424 -9.54 -68.10 8.57
N PRO A 425 -10.06 -68.97 9.45
CA PRO A 425 -11.20 -68.66 10.31
C PRO A 425 -10.87 -67.55 11.33
N PHE A 426 -11.87 -66.78 11.74
CA PHE A 426 -11.71 -65.80 12.83
C PHE A 426 -11.82 -66.46 14.20
N GLU A 427 -10.93 -66.11 15.13
CA GLU A 427 -10.97 -66.54 16.52
C GLU A 427 -11.57 -65.45 17.43
N GLU A 428 -12.20 -65.87 18.54
CA GLU A 428 -12.77 -64.92 19.50
C GLU A 428 -11.69 -64.03 20.10
N GLY A 429 -11.86 -62.72 19.97
CA GLY A 429 -10.87 -61.71 20.39
C GLY A 429 -10.06 -61.08 19.27
N ASP A 430 -10.08 -61.63 18.05
CA ASP A 430 -9.35 -61.08 16.90
C ASP A 430 -9.79 -59.66 16.53
N GLU A 431 -8.84 -58.77 16.23
CA GLU A 431 -9.14 -57.46 15.67
C GLU A 431 -9.48 -57.61 14.17
N ILE A 432 -10.75 -57.35 13.83
CA ILE A 432 -11.26 -57.46 12.46
C ILE A 432 -11.68 -56.10 11.91
N VAL A 433 -11.51 -55.92 10.61
CA VAL A 433 -11.95 -54.72 9.87
C VAL A 433 -13.31 -54.98 9.26
N VAL A 434 -14.33 -54.27 9.74
CA VAL A 434 -15.75 -54.47 9.37
C VAL A 434 -16.31 -53.32 8.53
N LYS A 435 -15.44 -52.65 7.78
CA LYS A 435 -15.84 -51.48 6.98
C LYS A 435 -16.65 -51.83 5.74
N CYS A 436 -16.38 -52.99 5.14
CA CYS A 436 -17.02 -53.48 3.91
C CYS A 436 -17.49 -54.92 4.12
N THR A 437 -18.26 -55.46 3.16
CA THR A 437 -18.76 -56.85 3.18
C THR A 437 -17.64 -57.90 3.22
N HIS A 438 -16.42 -57.54 2.79
CA HIS A 438 -15.24 -58.40 2.81
C HIS A 438 -14.45 -58.18 4.10
N THR A 439 -14.88 -58.84 5.18
CA THR A 439 -14.23 -58.77 6.49
C THR A 439 -12.86 -59.45 6.48
N MET A 440 -11.89 -58.88 7.19
CA MET A 440 -10.55 -59.44 7.30
C MET A 440 -9.89 -59.11 8.64
N HIS A 441 -8.84 -59.87 8.99
CA HIS A 441 -7.97 -59.51 10.10
C HIS A 441 -7.35 -58.14 9.85
N LYS A 442 -7.19 -57.35 10.90
CA LYS A 442 -6.49 -56.07 10.82
C LYS A 442 -5.07 -56.23 10.27
N ASP A 443 -4.35 -57.27 10.67
CA ASP A 443 -2.98 -57.48 10.16
C ASP A 443 -2.99 -57.75 8.65
N CYS A 444 -3.95 -58.55 8.14
CA CYS A 444 -4.14 -58.73 6.70
C CYS A 444 -4.56 -57.43 5.98
N TRP A 445 -5.30 -56.54 6.65
CA TRP A 445 -5.65 -55.23 6.12
C TRP A 445 -4.44 -54.31 6.02
N ASP A 446 -3.57 -54.33 7.02
CA ASP A 446 -2.32 -53.57 7.06
C ASP A 446 -1.33 -54.10 6.00
N GLU A 447 -1.19 -55.42 5.85
CA GLU A 447 -0.39 -56.07 4.80
C GLU A 447 -0.90 -55.76 3.38
N ASN A 448 -2.22 -55.67 3.19
CA ASN A 448 -2.83 -55.33 1.91
C ASN A 448 -2.89 -53.80 1.65
N ASN A 449 -1.97 -53.03 2.24
CA ASN A 449 -1.84 -51.59 2.07
C ASN A 449 -3.13 -50.81 2.37
N TYR A 450 -3.90 -51.22 3.38
CA TYR A 450 -5.14 -50.56 3.81
C TYR A 450 -6.26 -50.53 2.76
N HIS A 451 -6.27 -51.55 1.90
CA HIS A 451 -7.24 -51.72 0.83
C HIS A 451 -8.04 -53.03 0.96
N CYS A 452 -9.28 -53.03 0.47
CA CYS A 452 -10.05 -54.27 0.31
C CYS A 452 -9.39 -55.14 -0.79
N PRO A 453 -9.34 -56.47 -0.69
CA PRO A 453 -8.61 -57.32 -1.64
C PRO A 453 -9.37 -57.45 -2.96
N GLU A 454 -10.69 -57.32 -2.92
CA GLU A 454 -11.56 -57.36 -4.11
C GLU A 454 -11.45 -56.08 -4.94
N TYR A 455 -11.43 -54.92 -4.27
CA TYR A 455 -11.44 -53.62 -4.94
C TYR A 455 -10.05 -52.97 -5.03
N GLY A 456 -9.06 -53.50 -4.30
CA GLY A 456 -7.71 -52.93 -4.18
C GLY A 456 -7.77 -51.43 -3.85
N ARG A 457 -6.99 -50.64 -4.62
CA ARG A 457 -6.97 -49.17 -4.55
C ARG A 457 -8.31 -48.49 -4.88
N HIS A 458 -9.30 -49.23 -5.39
CA HIS A 458 -10.64 -48.73 -5.79
C HIS A 458 -11.71 -49.02 -4.75
N CYS A 459 -11.33 -49.52 -3.58
CA CYS A 459 -12.23 -49.56 -2.45
C CYS A 459 -12.58 -48.11 -2.06
N LYS A 460 -13.79 -47.64 -2.41
CA LYS A 460 -14.33 -46.34 -1.94
C LYS A 460 -14.40 -46.28 -0.41
N GLU A 461 -14.48 -47.47 0.18
CA GLU A 461 -14.47 -47.74 1.60
C GLU A 461 -13.08 -48.11 2.12
N GLY A 462 -11.99 -47.97 1.36
CA GLY A 462 -10.63 -48.21 1.84
C GLY A 462 -10.20 -47.18 2.90
N ALA A 463 -9.17 -47.47 3.68
CA ALA A 463 -8.55 -46.45 4.53
C ALA A 463 -7.56 -45.63 3.70
N TYR A 464 -7.12 -44.52 4.27
CA TYR A 464 -5.98 -43.78 3.73
C TYR A 464 -4.70 -44.56 4.09
N TYR A 465 -3.81 -44.80 3.11
CA TYR A 465 -2.55 -45.52 3.33
C TYR A 465 -1.72 -44.83 4.41
N TYR A 466 -1.29 -45.59 5.43
CA TYR A 466 -0.46 -45.05 6.51
C TYR A 466 0.49 -46.11 7.05
N ASN A 467 1.73 -46.09 6.59
CA ASN A 467 2.76 -46.98 7.10
C ASN A 467 3.33 -46.45 8.43
N ARG A 468 2.83 -47.01 9.54
CA ARG A 468 3.32 -46.68 10.90
C ARG A 468 4.76 -47.11 11.16
N HIS A 469 5.25 -48.11 10.43
CA HIS A 469 6.60 -48.66 10.61
C HIS A 469 7.66 -47.85 9.84
N GLN A 470 7.27 -47.22 8.72
CA GLN A 470 8.12 -46.33 7.93
C GLN A 470 7.38 -45.01 7.65
N LEU A 471 7.45 -44.08 8.60
CA LEU A 471 6.74 -42.80 8.53
C LEU A 471 7.16 -41.93 7.33
N PHE A 472 8.39 -42.06 6.86
CA PHE A 472 8.94 -41.35 5.69
C PHE A 472 8.58 -41.97 4.34
N ASP A 473 7.71 -43.00 4.31
CA ASP A 473 7.23 -43.53 3.04
C ASP A 473 6.47 -42.43 2.27
N SER A 474 6.92 -42.15 1.04
CA SER A 474 6.31 -41.17 0.15
C SER A 474 4.81 -41.42 -0.12
N HIS A 475 4.33 -42.65 0.06
CA HIS A 475 2.91 -42.99 -0.08
C HIS A 475 2.05 -42.50 1.09
N ASN A 476 2.65 -42.18 2.25
CA ASN A 476 1.94 -41.57 3.37
C ASN A 476 1.47 -40.14 3.03
N ALA A 477 2.25 -39.38 2.25
CA ALA A 477 1.91 -38.00 1.88
C ALA A 477 0.53 -37.88 1.25
N THR A 478 -0.30 -36.97 1.78
CA THR A 478 -1.59 -36.67 1.15
C THR A 478 -1.41 -36.25 -0.31
N PRO A 479 -2.29 -36.69 -1.24
CA PRO A 479 -2.19 -36.31 -2.65
C PRO A 479 -2.16 -34.79 -2.90
N SER A 480 -2.74 -34.01 -1.98
CA SER A 480 -2.73 -32.54 -1.99
C SER A 480 -1.38 -31.94 -1.57
N THR A 481 -0.55 -32.65 -0.79
CA THR A 481 0.73 -32.16 -0.26
C THR A 481 1.63 -31.60 -1.37
N ARG A 482 1.79 -32.33 -2.47
CA ARG A 482 2.60 -31.88 -3.61
C ARG A 482 2.10 -30.54 -4.18
N TRP A 483 0.78 -30.37 -4.31
CA TRP A 483 0.19 -29.13 -4.83
C TRP A 483 0.40 -27.97 -3.86
N LEU A 484 0.22 -28.19 -2.57
CA LEU A 484 0.43 -27.18 -1.53
C LEU A 484 1.89 -26.70 -1.50
N LEU A 485 2.87 -27.61 -1.60
CA LEU A 485 4.29 -27.28 -1.64
C LEU A 485 4.66 -26.48 -2.90
N VAL A 486 4.06 -26.80 -4.06
CA VAL A 486 4.21 -26.01 -5.30
C VAL A 486 3.57 -24.63 -5.14
N GLY A 487 2.43 -24.54 -4.44
CA GLY A 487 1.78 -23.28 -4.08
C GLY A 487 2.73 -22.36 -3.32
N CYS A 488 3.33 -22.84 -2.22
CA CYS A 488 4.32 -22.07 -1.45
C CYS A 488 5.51 -21.61 -2.29
N LEU A 489 6.07 -22.51 -3.12
CA LEU A 489 7.21 -22.15 -3.98
C LEU A 489 6.83 -21.05 -4.99
N SER A 490 5.65 -21.16 -5.60
CA SER A 490 5.16 -20.16 -6.56
C SER A 490 4.90 -18.79 -5.91
N ALA A 491 4.36 -18.78 -4.68
CA ALA A 491 4.16 -17.58 -3.88
C ALA A 491 5.48 -16.90 -3.54
N PHE A 492 6.47 -17.67 -3.08
CA PHE A 492 7.78 -17.15 -2.75
C PHE A 492 8.48 -16.53 -3.96
N VAL A 493 8.48 -17.21 -5.11
CA VAL A 493 9.11 -16.67 -6.33
C VAL A 493 8.38 -15.42 -6.81
N ALA A 494 7.05 -15.37 -6.73
CA ALA A 494 6.27 -14.17 -7.05
C ALA A 494 6.61 -13.00 -6.12
N TRP A 495 6.71 -13.26 -4.81
CA TRP A 495 7.09 -12.28 -3.81
C TRP A 495 8.51 -11.76 -4.00
N VAL A 496 9.47 -12.64 -4.29
CA VAL A 496 10.86 -12.24 -4.61
C VAL A 496 10.88 -11.38 -5.85
N ALA A 497 10.19 -11.77 -6.93
CA ALA A 497 10.10 -10.98 -8.16
C ALA A 497 9.53 -9.59 -7.87
N PHE A 498 8.40 -9.52 -7.15
CA PHE A 498 7.76 -8.26 -6.80
C PHE A 498 8.66 -7.36 -5.93
N THR A 499 9.26 -7.92 -4.88
CA THR A 499 10.11 -7.19 -3.92
C THR A 499 11.45 -6.77 -4.54
N SER A 500 11.90 -7.43 -5.62
CA SER A 500 13.17 -7.15 -6.28
C SER A 500 13.10 -6.23 -7.50
N GLY A 501 11.94 -6.11 -8.15
CA GLY A 501 11.87 -5.64 -9.54
C GLY A 501 10.89 -4.52 -9.89
N TYR A 502 10.24 -3.86 -8.92
CA TYR A 502 9.21 -2.85 -9.22
C TYR A 502 9.68 -1.76 -10.21
N ASN A 503 10.92 -1.27 -10.09
CA ASN A 503 11.39 -0.10 -10.85
C ASN A 503 12.02 -0.42 -12.23
N ARG A 504 11.92 -1.64 -12.78
CA ARG A 504 12.76 -2.03 -13.95
C ARG A 504 12.08 -2.66 -15.15
N ILE A 505 10.82 -3.12 -15.04
CA ILE A 505 10.22 -3.98 -16.09
C ILE A 505 9.16 -3.26 -16.92
N PHE A 506 8.42 -2.33 -16.33
CA PHE A 506 7.38 -1.57 -17.03
C PHE A 506 7.83 -0.13 -17.26
N PRO A 507 7.58 0.47 -18.45
CA PRO A 507 7.91 1.86 -18.71
C PRO A 507 7.20 2.77 -17.71
N GLU A 508 7.95 3.70 -17.11
CA GLU A 508 7.37 4.84 -16.41
C GLU A 508 6.42 5.58 -17.39
N GLY A 509 5.19 5.83 -16.96
CA GLY A 509 4.22 6.64 -17.70
C GLY A 509 3.14 5.93 -18.53
N TRP A 510 2.96 4.61 -18.39
CA TRP A 510 1.79 3.94 -19.01
C TRP A 510 0.44 4.46 -18.46
N LEU A 511 0.41 4.93 -17.21
CA LEU A 511 -0.76 5.57 -16.59
C LEU A 511 -0.96 7.01 -17.04
N ASP A 512 0.10 7.72 -17.42
CA ASP A 512 0.04 9.17 -17.68
C ASP A 512 -0.94 9.49 -18.81
N GLY A 513 -0.81 8.82 -19.96
CA GLY A 513 -1.72 9.04 -21.09
C GLY A 513 -3.18 8.66 -20.80
N ILE A 514 -3.42 7.68 -19.94
CA ILE A 514 -4.78 7.24 -19.57
C ILE A 514 -5.40 8.21 -18.55
N VAL A 515 -4.63 8.61 -17.55
CA VAL A 515 -5.05 9.56 -16.51
C VAL A 515 -5.33 10.92 -17.14
N ASP A 516 -4.44 11.42 -18.00
CA ASP A 516 -4.61 12.71 -18.66
C ASP A 516 -5.86 12.69 -19.56
N SER A 517 -6.12 11.58 -20.26
CA SER A 517 -7.33 11.43 -21.08
C SER A 517 -8.61 11.32 -20.25
N LEU A 518 -8.59 10.66 -19.09
CA LEU A 518 -9.75 10.51 -18.20
C LEU A 518 -10.04 11.77 -17.39
N TYR A 519 -8.98 12.48 -16.98
CA TYR A 519 -9.05 13.78 -16.31
C TYR A 519 -9.71 14.82 -17.22
N ASN A 520 -9.29 14.88 -18.48
CA ASN A 520 -9.91 15.73 -19.50
C ASN A 520 -11.36 15.37 -19.81
N LEU A 521 -11.79 14.12 -19.56
CA LEU A 521 -13.15 13.64 -19.83
C LEU A 521 -14.15 13.90 -18.68
N ARG A 522 -13.69 14.26 -17.47
CA ARG A 522 -14.56 14.35 -16.28
C ARG A 522 -14.74 15.76 -15.74
N LEU A 523 -16.01 16.16 -15.74
CA LEU A 523 -16.62 17.35 -15.15
C LEU A 523 -16.14 17.65 -13.70
N GLY A 524 -15.31 18.69 -13.54
CA GLY A 524 -15.32 19.55 -12.35
C GLY A 524 -14.86 18.99 -11.00
N LEU A 525 -13.98 17.97 -10.95
CA LEU A 525 -13.30 17.58 -9.71
C LEU A 525 -12.04 18.44 -9.52
N SER A 526 -12.04 19.31 -8.51
CA SER A 526 -10.90 20.16 -8.13
C SER A 526 -9.84 19.37 -7.36
N ILE A 527 -9.13 18.47 -8.04
CA ILE A 527 -7.94 17.80 -7.50
C ILE A 527 -6.73 18.61 -7.96
N SER A 528 -5.87 19.02 -7.03
CA SER A 528 -4.64 19.76 -7.38
C SER A 528 -3.65 18.89 -8.16
N ASP A 529 -2.83 19.49 -9.03
CA ASP A 529 -1.84 18.75 -9.85
C ASP A 529 -0.86 17.93 -9.00
N GLU A 530 -0.52 18.43 -7.81
CA GLU A 530 0.33 17.76 -6.82
C GLU A 530 -0.32 16.50 -6.26
N GLN A 531 -1.62 16.57 -5.91
CA GLN A 531 -2.40 15.41 -5.48
C GLN A 531 -2.56 14.36 -6.59
N LEU A 532 -2.63 14.79 -7.85
CA LEU A 532 -2.73 13.89 -9.00
C LEU A 532 -1.40 13.18 -9.26
N SER A 533 -0.27 13.88 -9.12
CA SER A 533 1.07 13.31 -9.26
C SER A 533 1.34 12.24 -8.20
N ASP A 534 1.08 12.54 -6.93
CA ASP A 534 1.18 11.58 -5.83
C ASP A 534 0.30 10.34 -6.08
N TYR A 535 -0.92 10.57 -6.57
CA TYR A 535 -1.88 9.49 -6.83
C TYR A 535 -1.46 8.59 -8.01
N LYS A 536 -0.84 9.15 -9.06
CA LYS A 536 -0.27 8.39 -10.19
C LYS A 536 0.86 7.47 -9.71
N GLU A 537 1.76 7.98 -8.87
CA GLU A 537 2.86 7.19 -8.30
C GLU A 537 2.35 6.01 -7.46
N GLN A 538 1.27 6.21 -6.70
CA GLN A 538 0.64 5.16 -5.89
C GLN A 538 0.09 4.00 -6.74
N LEU A 539 -0.53 4.30 -7.89
CA LEU A 539 -1.22 3.30 -8.72
C LEU A 539 -0.28 2.51 -9.66
N ASN A 540 0.89 3.06 -9.99
CA ASN A 540 1.85 2.42 -10.90
C ASN A 540 2.32 1.03 -10.44
N VAL A 541 2.26 0.73 -9.13
CA VAL A 541 2.72 -0.54 -8.54
C VAL A 541 1.76 -1.71 -8.75
N MET A 542 0.45 -1.44 -8.81
CA MET A 542 -0.57 -2.50 -8.75
C MET A 542 -0.52 -3.48 -9.93
N PRO A 543 -0.34 -3.04 -11.19
CA PRO A 543 -0.29 -3.99 -12.30
C PRO A 543 0.96 -4.86 -12.28
N TYR A 544 2.07 -4.36 -11.75
CA TYR A 544 3.28 -5.15 -11.56
C TYR A 544 3.06 -6.30 -10.55
N PHE A 545 2.33 -6.00 -9.47
CA PHE A 545 1.89 -7.02 -8.51
C PHE A 545 1.05 -8.11 -9.20
N GLY A 546 0.03 -7.70 -9.97
CA GLY A 546 -0.81 -8.61 -10.76
C GLY A 546 -0.01 -9.47 -11.75
N PHE A 547 0.95 -8.87 -12.45
CA PHE A 547 1.86 -9.56 -13.36
C PHE A 547 2.67 -10.67 -12.65
N CYS A 548 3.26 -10.36 -11.49
CA CYS A 548 4.08 -11.32 -10.73
C CYS A 548 3.26 -12.55 -10.30
N ILE A 549 2.04 -12.32 -9.80
CA ILE A 549 1.09 -13.39 -9.45
C ILE A 549 0.77 -14.22 -10.69
N GLY A 550 0.30 -13.57 -11.76
CA GLY A 550 -0.15 -14.24 -12.98
C GLY A 550 0.95 -15.08 -13.62
N LEU A 551 2.17 -14.54 -13.70
CA LEU A 551 3.34 -15.20 -14.25
C LEU A 551 3.73 -16.43 -13.42
N CYS A 552 4.00 -16.24 -12.13
CA CYS A 552 4.57 -17.30 -11.30
C CYS A 552 3.55 -18.41 -11.05
N TYR A 553 2.30 -18.06 -10.72
CA TYR A 553 1.31 -19.07 -10.33
C TYR A 553 0.92 -19.91 -11.53
N SER A 554 0.69 -19.27 -12.68
CA SER A 554 0.37 -20.00 -13.91
C SER A 554 1.53 -20.89 -14.35
N LEU A 555 2.79 -20.45 -14.22
CA LEU A 555 3.96 -21.24 -14.57
C LEU A 555 4.10 -22.49 -13.70
N PHE A 556 4.17 -22.30 -12.38
CA PHE A 556 4.42 -23.40 -11.43
C PHE A 556 3.29 -24.42 -11.42
N PHE A 557 2.02 -23.98 -11.46
CA PHE A 557 0.89 -24.91 -11.54
C PHE A 557 0.83 -25.63 -12.88
N SER A 558 1.15 -24.96 -14.00
CA SER A 558 1.19 -25.61 -15.31
C SER A 558 2.27 -26.69 -15.36
N ILE A 559 3.48 -26.42 -14.84
CA ILE A 559 4.57 -27.40 -14.73
C ILE A 559 4.13 -28.61 -13.89
N SER A 560 3.48 -28.38 -12.74
CA SER A 560 3.02 -29.47 -11.88
C SER A 560 1.95 -30.33 -12.55
N SER A 561 1.07 -29.73 -13.36
CA SER A 561 -0.04 -30.42 -14.04
C SER A 561 0.39 -31.35 -15.17
N GLU A 562 1.40 -30.98 -15.98
CA GLU A 562 1.75 -31.72 -17.21
C GLU A 562 2.83 -32.80 -17.01
N GLY A 563 3.47 -32.79 -15.84
CA GLY A 563 4.56 -33.71 -15.49
C GLY A 563 5.86 -33.43 -16.26
N TRP A 564 6.95 -34.08 -15.85
CA TRP A 564 8.31 -33.79 -16.32
C TRP A 564 8.70 -34.41 -17.67
N LYS A 565 7.86 -35.24 -18.30
CA LYS A 565 8.14 -35.80 -19.63
C LYS A 565 7.81 -34.77 -20.71
N GLN A 566 8.84 -34.04 -21.11
CA GLN A 566 8.77 -32.88 -22.01
C GLN A 566 8.60 -33.31 -23.47
N SER A 567 7.41 -33.06 -24.01
CA SER A 567 7.21 -32.88 -25.45
C SER A 567 7.24 -31.38 -25.74
N THR A 568 7.82 -30.97 -26.88
CA THR A 568 7.87 -29.55 -27.30
C THR A 568 6.50 -28.89 -27.29
N GLN A 569 5.43 -29.63 -27.61
CA GLN A 569 4.04 -29.14 -27.56
C GLN A 569 3.55 -28.80 -26.14
N ARG A 570 4.06 -29.49 -25.11
CA ARG A 570 3.73 -29.23 -23.70
C ARG A 570 4.43 -27.97 -23.20
N VAL A 571 5.71 -27.81 -23.54
CA VAL A 571 6.48 -26.60 -23.20
C VAL A 571 5.82 -25.36 -23.78
N TRP A 572 5.42 -25.39 -25.06
CA TRP A 572 4.70 -24.28 -25.67
C TRP A 572 3.39 -23.94 -24.98
N LEU A 573 2.65 -24.94 -24.53
CA LEU A 573 1.39 -24.70 -23.82
C LEU A 573 1.62 -24.10 -22.43
N ILE A 574 2.64 -24.57 -21.69
CA ILE A 574 3.03 -24.00 -20.41
C ILE A 574 3.40 -22.52 -20.58
N LEU A 575 4.21 -22.19 -21.60
CA LEU A 575 4.58 -20.81 -21.91
C LEU A 575 3.36 -19.97 -22.27
N LEU A 576 2.47 -20.48 -23.13
CA LEU A 576 1.25 -19.77 -23.52
C LEU A 576 0.36 -19.46 -22.31
N ARG A 577 0.11 -20.43 -21.43
CA ARG A 577 -0.66 -20.23 -20.19
C ARG A 577 0.00 -19.22 -19.27
N THR A 578 1.33 -19.28 -19.16
CA THR A 578 2.10 -18.36 -18.33
C THR A 578 1.98 -16.92 -18.85
N VAL A 579 2.08 -16.72 -20.16
CA VAL A 579 1.92 -15.41 -20.80
C VAL A 579 0.50 -14.88 -20.63
N ILE A 580 -0.53 -15.70 -20.91
CA ILE A 580 -1.93 -15.29 -20.74
C ILE A 580 -2.23 -14.98 -19.27
N GLY A 581 -1.71 -15.78 -18.34
CA GLY A 581 -1.85 -15.54 -16.90
C GLY A 581 -1.21 -14.22 -16.48
N ALA A 582 0.02 -13.97 -16.91
CA ALA A 582 0.77 -12.75 -16.60
C ALA A 582 0.07 -11.49 -17.15
N VAL A 583 -0.28 -11.48 -18.44
CA VAL A 583 -0.95 -10.34 -19.09
C VAL A 583 -2.36 -10.14 -18.57
N GLY A 584 -3.12 -11.22 -18.36
CA GLY A 584 -4.50 -11.14 -17.86
C GLY A 584 -4.57 -10.60 -16.44
N CYS A 585 -3.71 -11.08 -15.54
CA CYS A 585 -3.67 -10.56 -14.17
C CYS A 585 -3.17 -9.10 -14.15
N TRP A 586 -2.16 -8.74 -14.94
CA TRP A 586 -1.73 -7.35 -15.12
C TRP A 586 -2.90 -6.44 -15.54
N MET A 587 -3.69 -6.86 -16.54
CA MET A 587 -4.84 -6.09 -17.02
C MET A 587 -5.91 -5.92 -15.94
N PHE A 588 -6.20 -6.93 -15.12
CA PHE A 588 -7.20 -6.80 -14.06
C PHE A 588 -6.82 -5.73 -13.03
N PHE A 589 -5.56 -5.69 -12.59
CA PHE A 589 -5.07 -4.66 -11.68
C PHE A 589 -4.93 -3.28 -12.35
N ALA A 590 -4.64 -3.23 -13.65
CA ALA A 590 -4.62 -1.97 -14.40
C ALA A 590 -6.03 -1.37 -14.55
N VAL A 591 -7.04 -2.20 -14.82
CA VAL A 591 -8.45 -1.78 -14.88
C VAL A 591 -8.94 -1.26 -13.53
N GLU A 592 -8.49 -1.87 -12.44
CA GLU A 592 -8.75 -1.34 -11.10
C GLU A 592 -8.19 0.06 -10.90
N CYS A 593 -6.94 0.32 -11.30
CA CYS A 593 -6.34 1.65 -11.19
C CYS A 593 -7.20 2.69 -11.92
N VAL A 594 -7.62 2.36 -13.15
CA VAL A 594 -8.52 3.19 -13.96
C VAL A 594 -9.86 3.40 -13.28
N LEU A 595 -10.46 2.36 -12.68
CA LEU A 595 -11.73 2.45 -11.97
C LEU A 595 -11.61 3.32 -10.70
N ALA A 596 -10.52 3.22 -9.96
CA ALA A 596 -10.26 4.04 -8.77
C ALA A 596 -10.15 5.53 -9.13
N ILE A 597 -9.39 5.86 -10.20
CA ILE A 597 -9.35 7.21 -10.79
C ILE A 597 -10.75 7.66 -11.22
N ALA A 598 -11.45 6.81 -11.98
CA ALA A 598 -12.79 7.06 -12.47
C ALA A 598 -13.87 7.03 -11.37
N LEU A 599 -13.54 6.81 -10.10
CA LEU A 599 -14.48 6.96 -8.98
C LEU A 599 -14.09 8.11 -8.04
N GLY A 600 -12.98 8.81 -8.35
CA GLY A 600 -12.49 9.91 -7.52
C GLY A 600 -12.02 9.46 -6.14
N ILE A 601 -11.57 8.21 -6.02
CA ILE A 601 -11.13 7.64 -4.75
C ILE A 601 -9.69 8.11 -4.50
N THR A 602 -9.53 9.16 -3.70
CA THR A 602 -8.23 9.82 -3.45
C THR A 602 -7.38 9.16 -2.35
N THR A 603 -7.86 8.03 -1.82
CA THR A 603 -7.16 7.21 -0.83
C THR A 603 -7.33 5.75 -1.20
N TYR A 604 -6.24 5.00 -1.13
CA TYR A 604 -6.25 3.56 -1.34
C TYR A 604 -7.42 2.90 -0.60
N SER A 605 -8.29 2.20 -1.34
CA SER A 605 -9.54 1.67 -0.82
C SER A 605 -9.69 0.20 -1.17
N TYR A 606 -9.57 -0.65 -0.15
CA TYR A 606 -9.80 -2.10 -0.22
C TYR A 606 -11.20 -2.52 -0.70
N LEU A 607 -12.11 -1.56 -0.92
CA LEU A 607 -13.45 -1.79 -1.49
C LEU A 607 -13.40 -2.23 -2.96
N ILE A 608 -12.35 -1.88 -3.70
CA ILE A 608 -12.22 -2.22 -5.13
C ILE A 608 -11.20 -3.36 -5.33
N ASP A 609 -10.19 -3.44 -4.47
CA ASP A 609 -9.11 -4.44 -4.46
C ASP A 609 -9.55 -5.90 -4.58
N TRP A 610 -10.72 -6.27 -4.07
CA TRP A 610 -11.15 -7.66 -4.15
C TRP A 610 -11.45 -8.12 -5.59
N ILE A 611 -11.77 -7.18 -6.50
CA ILE A 611 -12.12 -7.47 -7.89
C ILE A 611 -10.95 -8.11 -8.64
N PRO A 612 -9.77 -7.49 -8.76
CA PRO A 612 -8.67 -8.09 -9.51
C PRO A 612 -8.12 -9.36 -8.87
N TRP A 613 -8.17 -9.49 -7.54
CA TRP A 613 -7.79 -10.74 -6.86
C TRP A 613 -8.72 -11.90 -7.24
N THR A 614 -10.04 -11.68 -7.23
CA THR A 614 -11.01 -12.71 -7.62
C THR A 614 -10.93 -13.05 -9.10
N LEU A 615 -10.81 -12.05 -9.98
CA LEU A 615 -10.64 -12.27 -11.42
C LEU A 615 -9.36 -13.05 -11.73
N SER A 616 -8.24 -12.71 -11.09
CA SER A 616 -6.97 -13.43 -11.25
C SER A 616 -7.08 -14.90 -10.86
N SER A 617 -7.75 -15.20 -9.73
CA SER A 617 -8.03 -16.58 -9.30
C SER A 617 -8.81 -17.36 -10.35
N THR A 618 -9.88 -16.77 -10.88
CA THR A 618 -10.72 -17.42 -11.89
C THR A 618 -9.95 -17.70 -13.18
N LEU A 619 -9.13 -16.75 -13.62
CA LEU A 619 -8.30 -16.88 -14.82
C LEU A 619 -7.28 -18.01 -14.66
N ILE A 620 -6.54 -18.05 -13.55
CA ILE A 620 -5.53 -19.10 -13.32
C ILE A 620 -6.17 -20.49 -13.27
N LEU A 621 -7.31 -20.64 -12.58
CA LEU A 621 -8.07 -21.90 -12.58
C LEU A 621 -8.54 -22.30 -13.98
N TYR A 622 -9.05 -21.34 -14.75
CA TYR A 622 -9.53 -21.58 -16.11
C TYR A 622 -8.39 -22.03 -17.05
N LEU A 623 -7.24 -21.36 -16.99
CA LEU A 623 -6.05 -21.70 -17.79
C LEU A 623 -5.59 -23.14 -17.54
N LEU A 624 -5.62 -23.59 -16.29
CA LEU A 624 -5.29 -24.96 -15.92
C LEU A 624 -6.34 -25.96 -16.44
N ALA A 625 -7.62 -25.62 -16.36
CA ALA A 625 -8.72 -26.49 -16.79
C ALA A 625 -8.88 -26.61 -18.32
N TRP A 626 -8.39 -25.63 -19.09
CA TRP A 626 -8.62 -25.52 -20.53
C TRP A 626 -8.25 -26.77 -21.35
N ARG A 627 -7.17 -27.49 -20.98
CA ARG A 627 -6.75 -28.71 -21.68
C ARG A 627 -7.17 -30.00 -20.99
N THR A 628 -7.38 -30.00 -19.67
CA THR A 628 -7.79 -31.20 -18.94
C THR A 628 -9.24 -31.60 -19.24
N GLN A 629 -10.03 -30.74 -19.91
CA GLN A 629 -11.48 -30.91 -20.15
C GLN A 629 -12.29 -31.24 -18.88
N SER A 630 -11.67 -31.09 -17.71
CA SER A 630 -12.31 -31.15 -16.41
C SER A 630 -13.27 -29.97 -16.35
N ARG A 631 -14.56 -30.23 -16.16
CA ARG A 631 -15.48 -29.17 -15.76
C ARG A 631 -14.91 -28.52 -14.50
N VAL A 632 -14.59 -27.23 -14.58
CA VAL A 632 -14.18 -26.48 -13.40
C VAL A 632 -15.35 -26.54 -12.42
N ASP A 633 -15.11 -27.11 -11.24
CA ASP A 633 -16.13 -27.15 -10.21
C ASP A 633 -16.44 -25.71 -9.79
N LYS A 634 -17.72 -25.32 -9.91
CA LYS A 634 -18.21 -24.01 -9.48
C LYS A 634 -17.87 -23.75 -8.01
N ARG A 635 -17.83 -24.81 -7.18
CA ARG A 635 -17.42 -24.72 -5.77
C ARG A 635 -15.94 -24.36 -5.62
N GLY A 636 -15.08 -24.91 -6.46
CA GLY A 636 -13.64 -24.60 -6.47
C GLY A 636 -13.36 -23.14 -6.86
N ILE A 637 -14.08 -22.62 -7.85
CA ILE A 637 -14.03 -21.20 -8.21
C ILE A 637 -14.49 -20.33 -7.03
N LEU A 638 -15.65 -20.64 -6.43
CA LEU A 638 -16.20 -19.89 -5.32
C LEU A 638 -15.24 -19.86 -4.11
N ILE A 639 -14.66 -21.01 -3.74
CA ILE A 639 -13.69 -21.10 -2.64
C ILE A 639 -12.44 -20.27 -2.95
N SER A 640 -11.93 -20.31 -4.19
CA SER A 640 -10.79 -19.50 -4.61
C SER A 640 -11.09 -17.99 -4.53
N CYS A 641 -12.30 -17.57 -4.92
CA CYS A 641 -12.71 -16.17 -4.80
C CYS A 641 -12.80 -15.74 -3.33
N ILE A 642 -13.43 -16.55 -2.47
CA ILE A 642 -13.52 -16.28 -1.03
C ILE A 642 -12.12 -16.20 -0.41
N ALA A 643 -11.21 -17.08 -0.83
CA ALA A 643 -9.83 -17.07 -0.35
C ALA A 643 -9.05 -15.85 -0.82
N GLY A 644 -9.26 -15.38 -2.06
CA GLY A 644 -8.69 -14.13 -2.56
C GLY A 644 -9.15 -12.93 -1.72
N VAL A 645 -10.45 -12.83 -1.43
CA VAL A 645 -11.01 -11.81 -0.53
C VAL A 645 -10.40 -11.92 0.87
N PHE A 646 -10.28 -13.13 1.41
CA PHE A 646 -9.72 -13.34 2.75
C PHE A 646 -8.22 -12.98 2.81
N SER A 647 -7.45 -13.32 1.78
CA SER A 647 -6.03 -12.93 1.65
C SER A 647 -5.86 -11.42 1.67
N MET A 648 -6.69 -10.71 0.89
CA MET A 648 -6.72 -9.25 0.86
C MET A 648 -7.11 -8.66 2.23
N ASN A 649 -8.06 -9.28 2.95
CA ASN A 649 -8.48 -8.82 4.28
C ASN A 649 -7.41 -9.07 5.36
N ILE A 650 -6.69 -10.19 5.32
CA ILE A 650 -5.51 -10.42 6.20
C ILE A 650 -4.50 -9.30 5.97
N TRP A 651 -4.24 -8.99 4.70
CA TRP A 651 -3.31 -7.95 4.31
C TRP A 651 -3.77 -6.56 4.80
N ASN A 652 -5.05 -6.22 4.67
CA ASN A 652 -5.66 -5.00 5.20
C ASN A 652 -5.65 -4.92 6.74
N PHE A 653 -5.93 -6.01 7.45
CA PHE A 653 -5.99 -6.00 8.91
C PHE A 653 -4.61 -5.74 9.52
N LEU A 654 -3.58 -6.39 8.99
CA LEU A 654 -2.20 -6.24 9.45
C LEU A 654 -1.53 -4.97 8.91
N PHE A 655 -2.15 -4.30 7.93
CA PHE A 655 -1.70 -3.01 7.39
C PHE A 655 -1.75 -1.87 8.42
N MET A 656 -2.62 -1.96 9.43
CA MET A 656 -2.83 -0.89 10.43
C MET A 656 -1.67 -0.67 11.39
N ASP A 657 -0.71 -1.60 11.44
CA ASP A 657 0.49 -1.48 12.29
C ASP A 657 1.56 -0.59 11.61
N SER A 658 1.98 0.49 12.25
CA SER A 658 2.96 1.46 11.74
C SER A 658 4.43 1.04 11.90
N VAL A 659 4.70 -0.13 12.52
CA VAL A 659 6.05 -0.59 12.89
C VAL A 659 6.43 -1.93 12.22
N LEU A 660 5.46 -2.79 11.90
CA LEU A 660 5.72 -4.10 11.29
C LEU A 660 6.21 -3.98 9.83
N ASP A 661 7.35 -4.59 9.48
CA ASP A 661 7.87 -4.58 8.10
C ASP A 661 6.89 -5.25 7.13
N TYR A 662 6.22 -4.40 6.35
CA TYR A 662 5.17 -4.76 5.42
C TYR A 662 5.63 -5.75 4.32
N ARG A 663 6.94 -5.80 4.00
CA ARG A 663 7.46 -6.67 2.94
C ARG A 663 7.31 -8.13 3.31
N LEU A 664 7.59 -8.47 4.57
CA LEU A 664 7.40 -9.82 5.11
C LEU A 664 5.91 -10.14 5.26
N LEU A 665 5.11 -9.15 5.61
CA LEU A 665 3.66 -9.31 5.69
C LEU A 665 3.04 -9.65 4.32
N LEU A 666 3.54 -9.03 3.27
CA LEU A 666 3.10 -9.28 1.90
C LEU A 666 3.35 -10.73 1.49
N LEU A 667 4.47 -11.34 1.91
CA LEU A 667 4.79 -12.75 1.66
C LEU A 667 3.66 -13.67 2.16
N PHE A 668 3.14 -13.43 3.37
CA PHE A 668 2.02 -14.22 3.90
C PHE A 668 0.76 -14.13 3.02
N SER A 669 0.48 -12.98 2.43
CA SER A 669 -0.64 -12.82 1.50
C SER A 669 -0.40 -13.60 0.20
N PHE A 670 0.80 -13.53 -0.38
CA PHE A 670 1.16 -14.36 -1.54
C PHE A 670 0.99 -15.86 -1.22
N GLU A 671 1.51 -16.31 -0.08
CA GLU A 671 1.46 -17.70 0.34
C GLU A 671 0.03 -18.18 0.58
N PHE A 672 -0.76 -17.44 1.36
CA PHE A 672 -2.15 -17.81 1.65
C PHE A 672 -2.98 -17.92 0.36
N TYR A 673 -2.80 -16.95 -0.53
CA TYR A 673 -3.50 -16.93 -1.81
C TYR A 673 -3.12 -18.12 -2.70
N SER A 674 -1.82 -18.40 -2.87
CA SER A 674 -1.35 -19.50 -3.70
C SER A 674 -1.67 -20.88 -3.11
N VAL A 675 -1.49 -21.05 -1.80
CA VAL A 675 -1.77 -22.32 -1.11
C VAL A 675 -3.24 -22.66 -1.23
N THR A 676 -4.14 -21.69 -1.07
CA THR A 676 -5.58 -21.95 -1.22
C THR A 676 -5.96 -22.30 -2.65
N LEU A 677 -5.41 -21.57 -3.63
CA LEU A 677 -5.58 -21.87 -5.04
C LEU A 677 -5.07 -23.29 -5.37
N SER A 678 -3.92 -23.68 -4.84
CA SER A 678 -3.35 -25.02 -5.00
C SER A 678 -4.19 -26.12 -4.33
N ALA A 679 -4.83 -25.83 -3.20
CA ALA A 679 -5.77 -26.75 -2.56
C ALA A 679 -6.99 -27.00 -3.47
N CYS A 680 -7.59 -25.93 -4.02
CA CYS A 680 -8.67 -26.02 -4.99
C CYS A 680 -8.27 -26.81 -6.24
N ILE A 681 -7.06 -26.58 -6.75
CA ILE A 681 -6.51 -27.35 -7.88
C ILE A 681 -6.34 -28.81 -7.49
N SER A 682 -5.83 -29.13 -6.31
CA SER A 682 -5.64 -30.52 -5.86
C SER A 682 -6.95 -31.32 -5.79
N HIS A 683 -8.07 -30.64 -5.53
CA HIS A 683 -9.40 -31.24 -5.50
C HIS A 683 -10.05 -31.36 -6.88
N THR A 684 -9.71 -30.49 -7.83
CA THR A 684 -10.30 -30.43 -9.18
C THR A 684 -9.44 -31.07 -10.28
N ALA A 685 -8.14 -31.17 -10.07
CA ALA A 685 -7.20 -31.76 -11.02
C ALA A 685 -7.57 -33.23 -11.29
N PHE A 686 -7.81 -33.50 -12.56
CA PHE A 686 -8.31 -34.75 -13.12
C PHE A 686 -7.60 -35.96 -12.51
N ARG A 687 -8.28 -36.68 -11.63
CA ARG A 687 -7.88 -38.02 -11.24
C ARG A 687 -8.13 -38.91 -12.46
N SER A 688 -7.07 -39.30 -13.16
CA SER A 688 -7.13 -40.22 -14.30
C SER A 688 -7.57 -41.65 -13.93
N GLU A 689 -8.28 -41.83 -12.81
CA GLU A 689 -8.56 -43.12 -12.15
C GLU A 689 -10.05 -43.55 -12.29
N HIS A 690 -10.85 -42.91 -13.14
CA HIS A 690 -12.32 -43.00 -13.10
C HIS A 690 -13.00 -43.73 -14.27
N PHE A 691 -12.25 -44.35 -15.19
CA PHE A 691 -12.80 -45.03 -16.36
C PHE A 691 -13.04 -46.52 -16.11
N PHE A 692 -14.29 -46.97 -16.18
CA PHE A 692 -14.68 -48.37 -16.06
C PHE A 692 -15.50 -48.85 -17.25
N LEU A 693 -15.35 -50.13 -17.57
CA LEU A 693 -16.22 -50.86 -18.49
C LEU A 693 -16.96 -51.93 -17.70
N GLY A 694 -18.24 -51.69 -17.42
CA GLY A 694 -19.10 -52.65 -16.75
C GLY A 694 -19.56 -53.73 -17.71
N ILE A 695 -19.35 -54.98 -17.34
CA ILE A 695 -19.83 -56.15 -18.07
C ILE A 695 -21.08 -56.67 -17.38
N SER A 696 -22.10 -56.97 -18.20
CA SER A 696 -23.35 -57.58 -17.76
C SER A 696 -23.85 -58.54 -18.84
N LYS A 697 -24.58 -59.58 -18.43
CA LYS A 697 -24.99 -60.74 -19.26
C LYS A 697 -23.80 -61.60 -19.74
N GLY A 698 -23.98 -62.92 -19.77
CA GLY A 698 -22.94 -63.89 -20.10
C GLY A 698 -21.97 -64.25 -18.96
N VAL A 699 -21.74 -63.33 -18.00
CA VAL A 699 -20.88 -63.54 -16.80
C VAL A 699 -21.49 -62.86 -15.57
N LYS A 700 -21.01 -63.24 -14.38
CA LYS A 700 -21.21 -62.45 -13.16
C LYS A 700 -20.85 -60.97 -13.44
N PRO A 701 -21.69 -60.00 -13.04
CA PRO A 701 -21.43 -58.59 -13.30
C PRO A 701 -20.08 -58.16 -12.72
N ILE A 702 -19.20 -57.62 -13.58
CA ILE A 702 -17.85 -57.19 -13.21
C ILE A 702 -17.60 -55.82 -13.86
N ASP A 703 -16.95 -54.91 -13.14
CA ASP A 703 -16.50 -53.64 -13.71
C ASP A 703 -14.98 -53.68 -13.95
N ILE A 704 -14.58 -53.57 -15.20
CA ILE A 704 -13.17 -53.57 -15.60
C ILE A 704 -12.62 -52.15 -15.58
N ALA A 705 -11.48 -51.98 -14.93
CA ALA A 705 -10.76 -50.74 -14.77
C ALA A 705 -9.98 -50.34 -16.03
N LEU A 706 -10.60 -49.63 -16.97
CA LEU A 706 -9.95 -49.16 -18.20
C LEU A 706 -8.75 -48.24 -17.93
N TYR A 707 -8.78 -47.48 -16.83
CA TYR A 707 -7.69 -46.57 -16.48
C TYR A 707 -6.35 -47.30 -16.25
N LYS A 708 -6.34 -48.60 -15.94
CA LYS A 708 -5.08 -49.37 -15.76
C LYS A 708 -4.22 -49.32 -17.02
N TRP A 709 -4.86 -49.48 -18.19
CA TRP A 709 -4.18 -49.45 -19.48
C TRP A 709 -3.81 -48.02 -19.89
N PHE A 710 -4.76 -47.08 -19.79
CA PHE A 710 -4.55 -45.70 -20.20
C PHE A 710 -3.64 -44.87 -19.27
N ARG A 711 -3.48 -45.26 -18.00
CA ARG A 711 -2.53 -44.62 -17.06
C ARG A 711 -1.08 -44.88 -17.45
N SER A 712 -0.79 -46.09 -17.93
CA SER A 712 0.56 -46.48 -18.34
C SER A 712 0.98 -45.81 -19.67
N ASN A 713 0.04 -45.69 -20.60
CA ASN A 713 0.22 -45.02 -21.88
C ASN A 713 -1.15 -44.51 -22.39
N PRO A 714 -1.40 -43.19 -22.42
CA PRO A 714 -2.67 -42.62 -22.88
C PRO A 714 -3.00 -42.92 -24.36
N HIS A 715 -1.98 -43.25 -25.16
CA HIS A 715 -2.13 -43.64 -26.56
C HIS A 715 -2.27 -45.15 -26.75
N ARG A 716 -2.30 -45.93 -25.66
CA ARG A 716 -2.50 -47.38 -25.74
C ARG A 716 -3.86 -47.68 -26.35
N VAL A 717 -3.88 -48.66 -27.24
CA VAL A 717 -5.09 -49.23 -27.79
C VAL A 717 -5.44 -50.44 -26.94
N VAL A 718 -6.64 -50.47 -26.37
CA VAL A 718 -7.14 -51.61 -25.58
C VAL A 718 -8.02 -52.47 -26.48
N THR A 719 -7.56 -53.69 -26.77
CA THR A 719 -8.24 -54.64 -27.68
C THR A 719 -9.24 -55.53 -26.93
N LEU A 720 -10.40 -55.76 -27.55
CA LEU A 720 -11.48 -56.63 -27.06
C LEU A 720 -11.71 -57.76 -28.07
N GLY A 721 -11.68 -59.02 -27.64
CA GLY A 721 -11.93 -60.15 -28.55
C GLY A 721 -11.66 -61.51 -27.90
N LYS A 722 -11.62 -62.58 -28.72
CA LYS A 722 -11.41 -63.96 -28.24
C LYS A 722 -9.93 -64.37 -28.15
N SER A 723 -9.03 -63.65 -28.84
CA SER A 723 -7.59 -63.96 -28.88
C SER A 723 -6.92 -63.80 -27.52
N VAL A 724 -5.87 -64.58 -27.28
CA VAL A 724 -4.98 -64.45 -26.11
C VAL A 724 -4.22 -63.12 -26.13
N ASP A 725 -4.05 -62.53 -27.30
CA ASP A 725 -3.37 -61.24 -27.49
C ASP A 725 -4.27 -60.02 -27.19
N CYS A 726 -5.54 -60.23 -26.84
CA CYS A 726 -6.45 -59.14 -26.47
C CYS A 726 -6.20 -58.67 -25.03
N ASP A 727 -6.15 -57.35 -24.83
CA ASP A 727 -6.10 -56.76 -23.48
C ASP A 727 -7.32 -57.18 -22.64
N LEU A 728 -8.48 -57.32 -23.28
CA LEU A 728 -9.65 -57.97 -22.71
C LEU A 728 -10.08 -59.18 -23.54
N GLN A 729 -9.80 -60.36 -22.99
CA GLN A 729 -10.21 -61.62 -23.59
C GLN A 729 -11.63 -62.01 -23.16
N ILE A 730 -12.50 -62.22 -24.14
CA ILE A 730 -13.88 -62.70 -23.96
C ILE A 730 -13.87 -64.24 -24.01
N THR A 731 -13.48 -64.88 -22.91
CA THR A 731 -13.38 -66.36 -22.81
C THR A 731 -14.68 -67.04 -22.41
N TRP A 732 -15.64 -66.27 -21.89
CA TRP A 732 -16.88 -66.77 -21.32
C TRP A 732 -18.00 -66.96 -22.34
N ASP A 733 -17.94 -66.28 -23.49
CA ASP A 733 -18.93 -66.40 -24.56
C ASP A 733 -18.43 -67.37 -25.64
N ILE A 734 -18.72 -68.65 -25.43
CA ILE A 734 -18.18 -69.75 -26.25
C ILE A 734 -19.04 -69.97 -27.52
N ARG A 735 -20.33 -69.65 -27.47
CA ARG A 735 -21.32 -70.04 -28.49
C ARG A 735 -21.48 -68.99 -29.59
N ASN A 736 -21.23 -67.72 -29.30
CA ASN A 736 -21.38 -66.65 -30.30
C ASN A 736 -20.14 -66.51 -31.18
N PRO A 737 -20.31 -66.14 -32.47
CA PRO A 737 -19.20 -65.87 -33.37
C PRO A 737 -18.57 -64.51 -33.02
N ILE A 738 -17.56 -64.53 -32.14
CA ILE A 738 -16.73 -63.37 -31.78
C ILE A 738 -15.36 -63.53 -32.44
N SER A 739 -14.94 -62.51 -33.18
CA SER A 739 -13.65 -62.46 -33.87
C SER A 739 -12.45 -62.46 -32.89
N PRO A 740 -11.25 -62.86 -33.36
CA PRO A 740 -10.03 -62.83 -32.54
C PRO A 740 -9.79 -61.46 -31.89
N ILE A 741 -9.97 -60.37 -32.64
CA ILE A 741 -10.04 -58.99 -32.16
C ILE A 741 -11.31 -58.38 -32.76
N GLN A 742 -12.31 -58.09 -31.92
CA GLN A 742 -13.61 -57.61 -32.36
C GLN A 742 -13.70 -56.07 -32.36
N ALA A 743 -13.13 -55.44 -31.33
CA ALA A 743 -13.22 -54.01 -31.12
C ALA A 743 -12.01 -53.47 -30.38
N GLU A 744 -11.78 -52.17 -30.52
CA GLU A 744 -10.70 -51.46 -29.84
C GLU A 744 -11.22 -50.24 -29.10
N LEU A 745 -10.70 -50.00 -27.90
CA LEU A 745 -10.92 -48.79 -27.13
C LEU A 745 -9.68 -47.91 -27.23
N ARG A 746 -9.88 -46.67 -27.66
CA ARG A 746 -8.82 -45.66 -27.79
C ARG A 746 -9.21 -44.41 -27.02
N MET A 747 -8.24 -43.81 -26.32
CA MET A 747 -8.44 -42.51 -25.68
C MET A 747 -8.06 -41.41 -26.66
N GLU A 748 -9.07 -40.70 -27.17
CA GLU A 748 -8.89 -39.59 -28.09
C GLU A 748 -9.49 -38.32 -27.50
N LYS A 749 -8.66 -37.27 -27.37
CA LYS A 749 -9.09 -35.96 -26.88
C LYS A 749 -9.83 -36.04 -25.53
N GLY A 750 -9.35 -36.87 -24.61
CA GLY A 750 -9.93 -37.02 -23.26
C GLY A 750 -11.16 -37.94 -23.17
N HIS A 751 -11.62 -38.51 -24.28
CA HIS A 751 -12.76 -39.43 -24.32
C HIS A 751 -12.34 -40.81 -24.80
N ILE A 752 -12.92 -41.84 -24.18
CA ILE A 752 -12.77 -43.20 -24.67
C ILE A 752 -13.73 -43.40 -25.84
N LYS A 753 -13.18 -43.80 -26.98
CA LYS A 753 -13.94 -44.20 -28.15
C LYS A 753 -13.79 -45.69 -28.40
N MET A 754 -14.88 -46.34 -28.77
CA MET A 754 -14.91 -47.71 -29.23
C MET A 754 -14.93 -47.74 -30.75
N TYR A 755 -14.02 -48.50 -31.35
CA TYR A 755 -13.95 -48.76 -32.78
C TYR A 755 -14.29 -50.24 -33.01
N ALA A 756 -15.33 -50.51 -33.81
CA ALA A 756 -15.60 -51.86 -34.28
C ALA A 756 -14.61 -52.19 -35.41
N LEU A 757 -13.83 -53.27 -35.25
CA LEU A 757 -12.92 -53.74 -36.29
C LEU A 757 -13.58 -54.79 -37.19
N GLU A 758 -14.49 -55.58 -36.61
CA GLU A 758 -15.21 -56.66 -37.27
C GLU A 758 -16.72 -56.53 -37.02
N GLU A 759 -17.53 -57.13 -37.90
CA GLU A 759 -18.98 -57.17 -37.75
C GLU A 759 -19.38 -57.95 -36.49
N GLY A 760 -20.40 -57.49 -35.76
CA GLY A 760 -20.86 -58.14 -34.52
C GLY A 760 -20.84 -57.25 -33.27
N VAL A 761 -20.47 -55.97 -33.40
CA VAL A 761 -20.66 -54.95 -32.35
C VAL A 761 -22.02 -54.26 -32.56
N PHE A 762 -22.91 -54.33 -31.58
CA PHE A 762 -24.22 -53.67 -31.64
C PHE A 762 -24.35 -52.57 -30.61
N VAL A 763 -25.00 -51.48 -30.98
CA VAL A 763 -25.29 -50.33 -30.11
C VAL A 763 -26.80 -50.09 -30.21
N HIS A 764 -27.50 -50.16 -29.08
CA HIS A 764 -28.98 -50.08 -29.05
C HIS A 764 -29.67 -51.05 -30.04
N GLY A 765 -29.12 -52.26 -30.20
CA GLY A 765 -29.68 -53.30 -31.08
C GLY A 765 -29.40 -53.12 -32.57
N LYS A 766 -28.65 -52.09 -32.98
CA LYS A 766 -28.23 -51.88 -34.38
C LYS A 766 -26.74 -52.18 -34.55
N PRO A 767 -26.32 -52.81 -35.66
CA PRO A 767 -24.90 -53.06 -35.93
C PRO A 767 -24.18 -51.72 -36.11
N TRP A 768 -23.01 -51.58 -35.47
CA TRP A 768 -22.21 -50.37 -35.54
C TRP A 768 -21.23 -50.42 -36.72
N PRO A 769 -21.03 -49.33 -37.49
CA PRO A 769 -20.15 -49.35 -38.66
C PRO A 769 -18.68 -49.61 -38.32
N LEU A 770 -18.01 -50.39 -39.18
CA LEU A 770 -16.58 -50.69 -39.06
C LEU A 770 -15.73 -49.42 -39.14
N GLY A 771 -14.67 -49.35 -38.33
CA GLY A 771 -13.71 -48.25 -38.30
C GLY A 771 -14.27 -46.90 -37.80
N LYS A 772 -15.57 -46.83 -37.48
CA LYS A 772 -16.20 -45.60 -36.99
C LYS A 772 -16.16 -45.54 -35.47
N GLY A 773 -15.52 -44.51 -34.92
CA GLY A 773 -15.40 -44.33 -33.48
C GLY A 773 -16.74 -43.97 -32.82
N LEU A 774 -17.26 -44.85 -31.98
CA LEU A 774 -18.34 -44.56 -31.04
C LEU A 774 -17.75 -43.86 -29.81
N LYS A 775 -18.15 -42.61 -29.56
CA LYS A 775 -17.79 -41.91 -28.33
C LYS A 775 -18.57 -42.50 -27.15
N LEU A 776 -17.86 -43.03 -26.15
CA LEU A 776 -18.48 -43.60 -24.96
C LEU A 776 -18.70 -42.49 -23.92
N PHE A 777 -19.95 -42.32 -23.48
CA PHE A 777 -20.33 -41.47 -22.35
C PHE A 777 -20.81 -42.33 -21.19
N HIS A 778 -20.80 -41.83 -19.95
CA HIS A 778 -21.32 -42.59 -18.82
C HIS A 778 -22.71 -43.17 -19.13
N GLY A 779 -22.86 -44.49 -19.02
CA GLY A 779 -24.09 -45.23 -19.35
C GLY A 779 -24.20 -45.70 -20.80
N THR A 780 -23.34 -45.25 -21.72
CA THR A 780 -23.29 -45.76 -23.10
C THR A 780 -22.94 -47.24 -23.08
N SER A 781 -23.75 -48.04 -23.75
CA SER A 781 -23.57 -49.49 -23.82
C SER A 781 -23.49 -50.02 -25.24
N PHE A 782 -22.72 -51.07 -25.41
CA PHE A 782 -22.58 -51.81 -26.66
C PHE A 782 -22.50 -53.30 -26.34
N THR A 783 -22.98 -54.14 -27.25
CA THR A 783 -22.98 -55.60 -27.10
C THR A 783 -22.02 -56.24 -28.10
N ILE A 784 -21.29 -57.24 -27.63
CA ILE A 784 -20.47 -58.13 -28.44
C ILE A 784 -20.86 -59.56 -28.04
N GLY A 785 -21.36 -60.35 -28.99
CA GLY A 785 -22.03 -61.62 -28.67
C GLY A 785 -23.19 -61.39 -27.70
N ASP A 786 -23.24 -62.18 -26.62
CA ASP A 786 -24.23 -62.05 -25.54
C ASP A 786 -23.79 -61.08 -24.42
N THR A 787 -22.58 -60.53 -24.52
CA THR A 787 -21.99 -59.69 -23.48
C THR A 787 -22.35 -58.22 -23.69
N LEU A 788 -23.00 -57.60 -22.69
CA LEU A 788 -23.31 -56.17 -22.66
C LEU A 788 -22.22 -55.41 -21.91
N PHE A 789 -21.47 -54.61 -22.65
CA PHE A 789 -20.49 -53.66 -22.14
C PHE A 789 -21.15 -52.32 -21.93
N THR A 790 -21.01 -51.74 -20.73
CA THR A 790 -21.52 -50.42 -20.38
C THR A 790 -20.38 -49.59 -19.86
N TYR A 791 -20.07 -48.49 -20.54
CA TYR A 791 -19.06 -47.55 -20.07
C TYR A 791 -19.59 -46.80 -18.85
N LYS A 792 -18.82 -46.82 -17.76
CA LYS A 792 -19.17 -46.20 -16.48
C LYS A 792 -18.04 -45.30 -16.03
N GLU A 793 -18.34 -44.02 -15.89
CA GLU A 793 -17.53 -43.08 -15.12
C GLU A 793 -18.01 -43.11 -13.66
N LYS A 794 -17.29 -43.82 -12.80
CA LYS A 794 -17.64 -43.89 -11.37
C LYS A 794 -17.10 -42.63 -10.68
N ASP A 795 -17.87 -41.55 -10.77
CA ASP A 795 -18.01 -40.43 -9.81
C ASP A 795 -18.90 -39.28 -10.37
N LEU A 796 -20.06 -39.62 -10.93
CA LEU A 796 -21.20 -38.69 -10.97
C LEU A 796 -21.95 -38.77 -9.64
N ASN A 797 -21.27 -38.49 -8.53
CA ASN A 797 -21.99 -38.29 -7.29
C ASN A 797 -22.61 -36.89 -7.32
N HIS A 798 -23.91 -36.89 -7.58
CA HIS A 798 -24.84 -36.10 -6.78
C HIS A 798 -24.33 -36.03 -5.33
N PHE A 799 -23.93 -34.82 -4.95
CA PHE A 799 -24.08 -34.30 -3.60
C PHE A 799 -25.19 -33.28 -3.62
#